data_AF-A0A3N5FAK3-F1
#
_entry.id   AF-A0A3N5FAK3-F1
#
_cell.length_a   1.000
_cell.length_b   1.000
_cell.length_c   1.000
_cell.angle_alpha   90.00
_cell.angle_beta   90.00
_cell.angle_gamma   90.00
#
_symmetry.space_group_name_H-M   'P 1'
#
loop_
_entity.id
_entity.type
_entity.pdbx_description
1 polymer ?
#
loop_
_entity_poly.entity_id
_entity_poly.type
_entity_poly.pdbx_seq_one_letter_code
_entity_poly.pdbx_strand_id
1 'polypeptide(L)'
;MSAETRKKLRQGLCVGLAGALLALFLWFFKGLDTWEYKTWDWRVQLLARPGIATDNIRIILLDQDSLDWAKEVNSLSWPWPRELYAALIQYCKRSGAKALAFDVLLTEPSAYGVADDEALGAAIADFNAFAAGSVFLGEHTGSRNHWPKDVTASNLIVQGVEEWLATAPDQKMVLPRATLPIAEVSQNVDVLCDVQLSPDKDGIYRRAELFHRFDGHNLPIVGLGAFLAAHRDTDAQIAPGHLRIADHWIPIDSSGRSILRFRGPSGTHRMISAASVIQSEIRILQGEAPTIKDLSLFKDKYVFFGFSAPGLLDLRPTPVSGIYPGVEIHATILDNLLANDFIASVPSGITICLILALAMGFGLFITFFNSFFKSIIAIVFALGLPTILALIAYEVGYWLPLAVQLTAAVLTLISGLIVNYATEGRQKRFIKNAFKQYLSPAVIDQLIQHPERLKLGGERRVLSIFFSDLQGFTTISEGLSPEDLTALLNEYLTAMTDIIHEEGGTVDKYEGDAIIAFWNAPLGLPDHGCRAVTAALRCQARLAELRPAIKARIGKELLMRIGLNTGAAVVGNMGSYTRFDYTMLGDSVNLAARLEGVNKEFGTYTMISETTRKELTEGFVARELGRVAVVGRKVPVTIYEPMWPADAKARESILTRFAAGLKYYYAGDIPSAAEVFAAIANQDAPASHYLTKCRSLPESLPADWQGIWIMTSK
;
A
#
# COMPACT_ATOMS: atom_id res chain seq x y z
N MET A 1 1.02 25.19 14.51
CA MET A 1 0.80 23.78 14.09
C MET A 1 0.39 22.95 15.30
N SER A 2 -0.75 22.23 15.25
CA SER A 2 -1.19 21.39 16.37
C SER A 2 -0.22 20.22 16.62
N ALA A 3 -0.24 19.62 17.82
CA ALA A 3 0.57 18.44 18.12
C ALA A 3 0.25 17.26 17.19
N GLU A 4 -1.02 17.12 16.79
CA GLU A 4 -1.48 16.12 15.84
C GLU A 4 -0.93 16.36 14.42
N THR A 5 -0.94 17.60 13.94
CA THR A 5 -0.35 17.95 12.63
C THR A 5 1.15 17.66 12.60
N ARG A 6 1.89 17.96 13.70
CA ARG A 6 3.32 17.63 13.83
C ARG A 6 3.57 16.13 13.77
N LYS A 7 2.71 15.33 14.40
CA LYS A 7 2.79 13.86 14.37
C LYS A 7 2.56 13.32 12.95
N LYS A 8 1.51 13.78 12.27
CA LYS A 8 1.20 13.40 10.87
C LYS A 8 2.31 13.78 9.90
N LEU A 9 2.89 14.98 10.03
CA LEU A 9 4.01 15.41 9.21
C LEU A 9 5.23 14.48 9.38
N ARG A 10 5.62 14.18 10.62
CA ARG A 10 6.74 13.27 10.90
C ARG A 10 6.47 11.87 10.36
N GLN A 11 5.27 11.36 10.56
CA GLN A 11 4.86 10.04 10.07
C GLN A 11 4.95 9.96 8.54
N GLY A 12 4.39 10.93 7.81
CA GLY A 12 4.43 10.95 6.35
C GLY A 12 5.85 11.05 5.79
N LEU A 13 6.70 11.90 6.39
CA LEU A 13 8.11 12.00 6.01
C LEU A 13 8.89 10.71 6.27
N CYS A 14 8.68 10.07 7.43
CA CYS A 14 9.33 8.80 7.75
C CYS A 14 8.90 7.67 6.81
N VAL A 15 7.61 7.60 6.47
CA VAL A 15 7.07 6.63 5.50
C VAL A 15 7.69 6.84 4.12
N GLY A 16 7.72 8.08 3.63
CA GLY A 16 8.34 8.41 2.35
C GLY A 16 9.83 8.12 2.33
N LEU A 17 10.55 8.49 3.40
CA LEU A 17 11.98 8.22 3.52
C LEU A 17 12.28 6.71 3.53
N ALA A 18 11.50 5.91 4.26
CA ALA A 18 11.68 4.46 4.30
C ALA A 18 11.46 3.83 2.90
N GLY A 19 10.41 4.24 2.19
CA GLY A 19 10.14 3.78 0.82
C GLY A 19 11.26 4.17 -0.16
N ALA A 20 11.76 5.41 -0.07
CA ALA A 20 12.87 5.88 -0.87
C ALA A 20 14.17 5.12 -0.60
N LEU A 21 14.55 4.94 0.67
CA LEU A 21 15.79 4.25 1.03
C LEU A 21 15.80 2.80 0.55
N LEU A 22 14.66 2.09 0.67
CA LEU A 22 14.57 0.72 0.18
C LEU A 22 14.63 0.64 -1.35
N ALA A 23 13.98 1.57 -2.07
CA ALA A 23 14.10 1.65 -3.52
C ALA A 23 15.53 1.98 -3.98
N LEU A 24 16.19 2.93 -3.31
CA LEU A 24 17.58 3.29 -3.57
C LEU A 24 18.54 2.13 -3.28
N PHE A 25 18.28 1.35 -2.23
CA PHE A 25 19.03 0.12 -1.96
C PHE A 25 18.91 -0.86 -3.13
N LEU A 26 17.69 -1.17 -3.59
CA LEU A 26 17.48 -2.06 -4.73
C LEU A 26 18.14 -1.53 -6.02
N TRP A 27 18.12 -0.22 -6.23
CA TRP A 27 18.75 0.42 -7.38
C TRP A 27 20.29 0.36 -7.32
N PHE A 28 20.89 0.66 -6.17
CA PHE A 28 22.35 0.66 -5.99
C PHE A 28 22.95 -0.74 -6.20
N PHE A 29 22.21 -1.78 -5.80
CA PHE A 29 22.59 -3.18 -6.03
C PHE A 29 22.11 -3.74 -7.38
N LYS A 30 21.70 -2.88 -8.33
CA LYS A 30 21.27 -3.27 -9.69
C LYS A 30 20.09 -4.24 -9.73
N GLY A 31 19.32 -4.36 -8.65
CA GLY A 31 18.14 -5.22 -8.57
C GLY A 31 16.96 -4.76 -9.41
N LEU A 32 17.03 -3.53 -9.96
CA LEU A 32 15.99 -2.93 -10.80
C LEU A 32 16.38 -2.80 -12.28
N ASP A 33 17.62 -3.15 -12.68
CA ASP A 33 18.13 -2.95 -14.05
C ASP A 33 17.22 -3.59 -15.11
N THR A 34 16.79 -4.84 -14.90
CA THR A 34 15.92 -5.57 -15.85
C THR A 34 14.59 -4.86 -16.08
N TRP A 35 14.01 -4.28 -15.04
CA TRP A 35 12.76 -3.53 -15.15
C TRP A 35 13.01 -2.16 -15.76
N GLU A 36 14.11 -1.50 -15.41
CA GLU A 36 14.50 -0.23 -16.01
C GLU A 36 14.65 -0.36 -17.53
N TYR A 37 15.36 -1.39 -18.00
CA TYR A 37 15.52 -1.67 -19.43
C TYR A 37 14.19 -1.88 -20.16
N LYS A 38 13.27 -2.65 -19.59
CA LYS A 38 11.92 -2.80 -20.17
C LYS A 38 11.16 -1.48 -20.25
N THR A 39 11.23 -0.65 -19.20
CA THR A 39 10.57 0.66 -19.21
C THR A 39 11.25 1.65 -20.16
N TRP A 40 12.55 1.51 -20.41
CA TRP A 40 13.25 2.28 -21.44
C TRP A 40 12.77 1.88 -22.83
N ASP A 41 12.71 0.59 -23.13
CA ASP A 41 12.25 0.10 -24.44
C ASP A 41 10.83 0.55 -24.76
N TRP A 42 9.93 0.47 -23.78
CA TRP A 42 8.58 1.00 -23.92
C TRP A 42 8.56 2.49 -24.27
N ARG A 43 9.41 3.31 -23.64
CA ARG A 43 9.53 4.75 -23.97
C ARG A 43 10.05 4.95 -25.38
N VAL A 44 11.06 4.17 -25.79
CA VAL A 44 11.59 4.23 -27.16
C VAL A 44 10.52 3.84 -28.18
N GLN A 45 9.77 2.75 -27.97
CA GLN A 45 8.70 2.33 -28.87
C GLN A 45 7.58 3.38 -28.99
N LEU A 46 7.32 4.13 -27.91
CA LEU A 46 6.29 5.17 -27.89
C LEU A 46 6.75 6.48 -28.55
N LEU A 47 8.02 6.86 -28.40
CA LEU A 47 8.50 8.22 -28.69
C LEU A 47 9.57 8.29 -29.80
N ALA A 48 10.12 7.16 -30.25
CA ALA A 48 11.09 7.13 -31.34
C ALA A 48 10.49 7.74 -32.62
N ARG A 49 11.22 8.69 -33.19
CA ARG A 49 10.82 9.41 -34.40
C ARG A 49 12.04 9.82 -35.22
N PRO A 50 11.89 9.99 -36.55
CA PRO A 50 12.96 10.50 -37.40
C PRO A 50 13.56 11.79 -36.86
N GLY A 51 14.89 11.89 -36.88
CA GLY A 51 15.64 13.07 -36.50
C GLY A 51 15.90 14.00 -37.69
N ILE A 52 16.50 15.16 -37.41
CA ILE A 52 16.85 16.14 -38.45
C ILE A 52 17.88 15.62 -39.47
N ALA A 53 18.68 14.62 -39.07
CA ALA A 53 19.74 14.04 -39.89
C ALA A 53 19.34 12.72 -40.56
N THR A 54 18.15 12.17 -40.28
CA THR A 54 17.70 10.87 -40.80
C THR A 54 17.70 10.85 -42.33
N ASP A 55 17.29 11.94 -42.97
CA ASP A 55 17.29 12.08 -44.42
C ASP A 55 18.69 12.26 -45.05
N ASN A 56 19.73 12.46 -44.25
CA ASN A 56 21.13 12.54 -44.71
C ASN A 56 21.79 11.17 -44.85
N ILE A 57 21.09 10.10 -44.48
CA ILE A 57 21.62 8.74 -44.45
C ILE A 57 20.81 7.84 -45.39
N ARG A 58 21.51 6.97 -46.11
CA ARG A 58 20.94 5.93 -46.97
C ARG A 58 21.57 4.59 -46.62
N ILE A 59 20.79 3.53 -46.74
CA ILE A 59 21.27 2.18 -46.47
C ILE A 59 21.03 1.34 -47.71
N ILE A 60 22.08 0.72 -48.20
CA ILE A 60 22.02 -0.30 -49.24
C ILE A 60 22.06 -1.65 -48.52
N LEU A 61 20.98 -2.42 -48.67
CA LEU A 61 20.86 -3.72 -48.03
C LEU A 61 21.00 -4.84 -49.03
N LEU A 62 21.82 -5.81 -48.66
CA LEU A 62 21.78 -7.14 -49.27
C LEU A 62 20.68 -7.95 -48.58
N ASP A 63 19.50 -7.89 -49.16
CA ASP A 63 18.30 -8.61 -48.77
C ASP A 63 18.15 -9.94 -49.53
N GLN A 64 17.14 -10.74 -49.17
CA GLN A 64 16.88 -12.03 -49.82
C GLN A 64 16.56 -11.85 -51.31
N ASP A 65 15.80 -10.81 -51.67
CA ASP A 65 15.46 -10.50 -53.07
C ASP A 65 16.73 -10.21 -53.89
N SER A 66 17.74 -9.57 -53.28
CA SER A 66 19.03 -9.34 -53.92
C SER A 66 19.79 -10.64 -54.18
N LEU A 67 19.79 -11.58 -53.22
CA LEU A 67 20.39 -12.91 -53.40
C LEU A 67 19.68 -13.71 -54.48
N ASP A 68 18.35 -13.69 -54.49
CA ASP A 68 17.52 -14.40 -55.46
C ASP A 68 17.75 -13.82 -56.87
N TRP A 69 17.80 -12.49 -57.01
CA TRP A 69 18.18 -11.83 -58.27
C TRP A 69 19.55 -12.28 -58.78
N ALA A 70 20.58 -12.30 -57.92
CA ALA A 70 21.93 -12.69 -58.32
C ALA A 70 21.98 -14.14 -58.79
N LYS A 71 21.22 -15.03 -58.14
CA LYS A 71 21.10 -16.43 -58.52
C LYS A 71 20.34 -16.62 -59.83
N GLU A 72 19.20 -15.95 -60.01
CA GLU A 72 18.34 -16.11 -61.18
C GLU A 72 18.94 -15.49 -62.45
N VAL A 73 19.50 -14.28 -62.32
CA VAL A 73 19.96 -13.51 -63.48
C VAL A 73 21.41 -13.82 -63.84
N ASN A 74 22.28 -14.03 -62.84
CA ASN A 74 23.72 -14.19 -63.06
C ASN A 74 24.24 -15.59 -62.67
N SER A 75 23.38 -16.51 -62.22
CA SER A 75 23.79 -17.84 -61.70
C SER A 75 24.86 -17.75 -60.59
N LEU A 76 24.87 -16.65 -59.83
CA LEU A 76 25.85 -16.42 -58.76
C LEU A 76 25.32 -16.95 -57.43
N SER A 77 26.18 -17.67 -56.70
CA SER A 77 25.95 -18.07 -55.32
C SER A 77 26.59 -17.09 -54.34
N TRP A 78 26.11 -17.09 -53.10
CA TRP A 78 26.81 -16.45 -51.99
C TRP A 78 28.05 -17.26 -51.58
N PRO A 79 29.19 -16.65 -51.21
CA PRO A 79 29.50 -15.21 -51.26
C PRO A 79 29.65 -14.64 -52.68
N TRP A 80 29.19 -13.40 -52.89
CA TRP A 80 29.31 -12.72 -54.18
C TRP A 80 30.76 -12.38 -54.56
N PRO A 81 31.09 -12.34 -55.86
CA PRO A 81 32.38 -11.83 -56.34
C PRO A 81 32.55 -10.35 -56.00
N ARG A 82 33.80 -9.96 -55.76
CA ARG A 82 34.23 -8.61 -55.36
C ARG A 82 33.87 -7.56 -56.42
N GLU A 83 33.86 -7.93 -57.69
CA GLU A 83 33.39 -7.10 -58.82
C GLU A 83 31.97 -6.53 -58.62
N LEU A 84 31.05 -7.25 -57.98
CA LEU A 84 29.70 -6.73 -57.71
C LEU A 84 29.71 -5.59 -56.70
N TYR A 85 30.60 -5.66 -55.70
CA TYR A 85 30.80 -4.57 -54.75
C TYR A 85 31.47 -3.38 -55.42
N ALA A 86 32.42 -3.61 -56.35
CA ALA A 86 33.02 -2.55 -57.15
C ALA A 86 31.97 -1.77 -57.96
N ALA A 87 31.01 -2.46 -58.60
CA ALA A 87 29.90 -1.81 -59.30
C ALA A 87 29.01 -0.97 -58.37
N LEU A 88 28.74 -1.45 -57.15
CA LEU A 88 28.00 -0.70 -56.13
C LEU A 88 28.74 0.58 -55.72
N ILE A 89 30.05 0.48 -55.48
CA ILE A 89 30.91 1.63 -55.13
C ILE A 89 30.91 2.67 -56.25
N GLN A 90 31.09 2.23 -57.50
CA GLN A 90 31.07 3.09 -58.68
C GLN A 90 29.74 3.83 -58.84
N TYR A 91 28.61 3.14 -58.62
CA TYR A 91 27.29 3.79 -58.65
C TYR A 91 27.15 4.88 -57.59
N CYS A 92 27.58 4.59 -56.36
CA CYS A 92 27.51 5.54 -55.25
C CYS A 92 28.38 6.77 -55.55
N LYS A 93 29.59 6.56 -56.11
CA LYS A 93 30.49 7.64 -56.54
C LYS A 93 29.84 8.49 -57.62
N ARG A 94 29.32 7.86 -58.68
CA ARG A 94 28.62 8.52 -59.79
C ARG A 94 27.42 9.33 -59.31
N SER A 95 26.72 8.84 -58.29
CA SER A 95 25.56 9.48 -57.69
C SER A 95 25.92 10.59 -56.69
N GLY A 96 27.21 10.84 -56.43
CA GLY A 96 27.68 11.91 -55.55
C GLY A 96 27.48 11.64 -54.06
N ALA A 97 27.58 10.38 -53.63
CA ALA A 97 27.58 10.04 -52.21
C ALA A 97 28.70 10.76 -51.45
N LYS A 98 28.37 11.29 -50.25
CA LYS A 98 29.31 12.05 -49.41
C LYS A 98 30.35 11.14 -48.74
N ALA A 99 29.91 9.96 -48.31
CA ALA A 99 30.75 8.90 -47.77
C ALA A 99 30.07 7.56 -48.00
N LEU A 100 30.87 6.50 -48.12
CA LEU A 100 30.38 5.13 -48.23
C LEU A 100 31.02 4.28 -47.13
N ALA A 101 30.18 3.58 -46.38
CA ALA A 101 30.58 2.76 -45.25
C ALA A 101 30.12 1.31 -45.45
N PHE A 102 31.04 0.36 -45.36
CA PHE A 102 30.72 -1.06 -45.48
C PHE A 102 30.69 -1.70 -44.10
N ASP A 103 29.58 -2.33 -43.73
CA ASP A 103 29.46 -3.18 -42.56
C ASP A 103 29.58 -4.65 -42.99
N VAL A 104 30.78 -5.02 -43.46
CA VAL A 104 31.05 -6.33 -44.06
C VAL A 104 32.47 -6.79 -43.73
N LEU A 105 32.57 -8.02 -43.21
CA LEU A 105 33.83 -8.68 -42.97
C LEU A 105 34.38 -9.32 -44.25
N LEU A 106 35.51 -8.78 -44.73
CA LEU A 106 36.23 -9.23 -45.92
C LEU A 106 37.61 -9.80 -45.52
N THR A 107 37.60 -10.85 -44.70
CA THR A 107 38.79 -11.37 -44.01
C THR A 107 39.56 -12.44 -44.79
N GLU A 108 38.96 -12.96 -45.86
CA GLU A 108 39.51 -14.03 -46.69
C GLU A 108 39.61 -13.58 -48.16
N PRO A 109 40.65 -14.04 -48.90
CA PRO A 109 40.74 -13.81 -50.33
C PRO A 109 39.52 -14.32 -51.09
N SER A 110 39.19 -13.68 -52.20
CA SER A 110 38.07 -14.08 -53.05
C SER A 110 38.25 -15.48 -53.62
N ALA A 111 37.16 -16.26 -53.62
CA ALA A 111 37.09 -17.55 -54.31
C ALA A 111 37.18 -17.40 -55.85
N TYR A 112 37.03 -16.18 -56.37
CA TYR A 112 37.08 -15.87 -57.80
C TYR A 112 38.47 -15.42 -58.28
N GLY A 113 39.47 -15.43 -57.38
CA GLY A 113 40.87 -15.17 -57.70
C GLY A 113 41.34 -13.76 -57.30
N VAL A 114 42.65 -13.54 -57.40
CA VAL A 114 43.33 -12.31 -56.95
C VAL A 114 42.82 -11.06 -57.66
N ALA A 115 42.56 -11.16 -58.98
CA ALA A 115 42.07 -10.03 -59.77
C ALA A 115 40.70 -9.50 -59.28
N ASP A 116 39.89 -10.35 -58.65
CA ASP A 116 38.60 -9.95 -58.08
C ASP A 116 38.82 -9.07 -56.83
N ASP A 117 39.72 -9.48 -55.92
CA ASP A 117 40.10 -8.65 -54.76
C ASP A 117 40.77 -7.33 -55.20
N GLU A 118 41.63 -7.36 -56.21
CA GLU A 118 42.25 -6.16 -56.80
C GLU A 118 41.20 -5.18 -57.38
N ALA A 119 40.15 -5.70 -58.03
CA ALA A 119 39.07 -4.88 -58.57
C ALA A 119 38.31 -4.12 -57.49
N LEU A 120 38.06 -4.76 -56.33
CA LEU A 120 37.47 -4.09 -55.18
C LEU A 120 38.43 -3.05 -54.59
N GLY A 121 39.70 -3.39 -54.40
CA GLY A 121 40.69 -2.44 -53.88
C GLY A 121 40.81 -1.18 -54.75
N ALA A 122 40.81 -1.35 -56.07
CA ALA A 122 40.82 -0.25 -57.03
C ALA A 122 39.55 0.63 -56.95
N ALA A 123 38.38 0.01 -56.80
CA ALA A 123 37.12 0.75 -56.64
C ALA A 123 37.07 1.54 -55.33
N ILE A 124 37.57 0.96 -54.23
CA ILE A 124 37.69 1.64 -52.94
C ILE A 124 38.61 2.85 -53.05
N ALA A 125 39.81 2.67 -53.62
CA ALA A 125 40.79 3.74 -53.80
C ALA A 125 40.24 4.91 -54.64
N ASP A 126 39.35 4.62 -55.59
CA ASP A 126 38.75 5.62 -56.48
C ASP A 126 37.61 6.43 -55.81
N PHE A 127 36.94 5.94 -54.77
CA PHE A 127 35.73 6.55 -54.21
C PHE A 127 35.98 7.90 -53.50
N ASN A 128 37.09 8.03 -52.75
CA ASN A 128 37.36 9.09 -51.76
C ASN A 128 36.28 9.16 -50.66
N ALA A 129 36.68 9.20 -49.38
CA ALA A 129 35.78 9.13 -48.22
C ALA A 129 35.07 7.77 -48.04
N PHE A 130 35.86 6.69 -48.13
CA PHE A 130 35.42 5.32 -47.90
C PHE A 130 35.80 4.82 -46.50
N ALA A 131 34.80 4.38 -45.74
CA ALA A 131 34.96 3.75 -44.42
C ALA A 131 34.70 2.24 -44.51
N ALA A 132 35.69 1.39 -44.23
CA ALA A 132 35.45 -0.05 -44.14
C ALA A 132 35.27 -0.50 -42.70
N GLY A 133 34.05 -0.85 -42.33
CA GLY A 133 33.73 -1.77 -41.23
C GLY A 133 34.11 -3.19 -41.60
N SER A 134 35.41 -3.44 -41.66
CA SER A 134 35.96 -4.75 -42.03
C SER A 134 36.99 -5.27 -41.04
N VAL A 135 37.16 -4.58 -39.90
CA VAL A 135 37.92 -5.08 -38.76
C VAL A 135 36.96 -5.64 -37.73
N PHE A 136 37.24 -6.83 -37.23
CA PHE A 136 36.57 -7.39 -36.07
C PHE A 136 37.54 -7.40 -34.88
N LEU A 137 37.20 -6.68 -33.82
CA LEU A 137 37.95 -6.73 -32.57
C LEU A 137 37.25 -7.64 -31.55
N GLY A 138 38.03 -8.42 -30.82
CA GLY A 138 37.48 -9.42 -29.89
C GLY A 138 38.30 -9.62 -28.62
N GLU A 139 37.60 -9.99 -27.54
CA GLU A 139 38.22 -10.35 -26.25
C GLU A 139 38.97 -11.69 -26.33
N HIS A 140 38.42 -12.65 -27.07
CA HIS A 140 38.95 -14.02 -27.15
C HIS A 140 39.19 -14.49 -28.59
N THR A 141 38.51 -13.87 -29.55
CA THR A 141 38.51 -14.22 -30.98
C THR A 141 39.28 -13.16 -31.78
N GLY A 142 40.08 -13.62 -32.74
CA GLY A 142 40.90 -12.75 -33.59
C GLY A 142 42.20 -13.45 -34.02
N SER A 143 42.63 -13.22 -35.25
CA SER A 143 43.82 -13.86 -35.82
C SER A 143 45.13 -13.16 -35.44
N ARG A 144 45.06 -11.91 -34.98
CA ARG A 144 46.23 -11.07 -34.68
C ARG A 144 46.14 -10.46 -33.29
N ASN A 145 47.31 -10.20 -32.71
CA ASN A 145 47.49 -9.59 -31.39
C ASN A 145 48.31 -8.29 -31.44
N HIS A 146 48.76 -7.87 -32.63
CA HIS A 146 49.50 -6.63 -32.87
C HIS A 146 49.01 -5.97 -34.17
N TRP A 147 49.13 -4.64 -34.24
CA TRP A 147 48.79 -3.86 -35.42
C TRP A 147 49.76 -4.16 -36.58
N PRO A 148 49.26 -4.46 -37.80
CA PRO A 148 50.12 -4.71 -38.95
C PRO A 148 50.85 -3.42 -39.40
N LYS A 149 52.14 -3.54 -39.74
CA LYS A 149 52.97 -2.39 -40.17
C LYS A 149 52.62 -1.86 -41.56
N ASP A 150 51.98 -2.70 -42.37
CA ASP A 150 51.57 -2.46 -43.75
C ASP A 150 50.21 -1.76 -43.88
N VAL A 151 49.49 -1.60 -42.76
CA VAL A 151 48.21 -0.89 -42.72
C VAL A 151 48.45 0.59 -42.43
N THR A 152 48.18 1.44 -43.41
CA THR A 152 48.36 2.89 -43.37
C THR A 152 47.08 3.68 -43.07
N ALA A 153 45.93 3.00 -42.96
CA ALA A 153 44.64 3.64 -42.74
C ALA A 153 44.61 4.50 -41.47
N SER A 154 43.84 5.59 -41.52
CA SER A 154 43.86 6.63 -40.49
C SER A 154 43.37 6.11 -39.13
N ASN A 155 44.19 6.30 -38.10
CA ASN A 155 43.76 6.12 -36.71
C ASN A 155 42.93 7.32 -36.24
N LEU A 156 41.95 7.08 -35.39
CA LEU A 156 41.32 8.15 -34.63
C LEU A 156 42.25 8.62 -33.51
N ILE A 157 42.74 9.87 -33.59
CA ILE A 157 43.55 10.46 -32.52
C ILE A 157 42.60 11.05 -31.48
N VAL A 158 42.51 10.41 -30.31
CA VAL A 158 41.66 10.86 -29.21
C VAL A 158 42.53 11.34 -28.05
N GLN A 159 42.44 12.62 -27.72
CA GLN A 159 43.13 13.22 -26.58
C GLN A 159 42.50 12.75 -25.26
N GLY A 160 43.32 12.49 -24.24
CA GLY A 160 42.85 12.09 -22.90
C GLY A 160 42.50 10.61 -22.72
N VAL A 161 42.69 9.76 -23.74
CA VAL A 161 42.35 8.32 -23.65
C VAL A 161 43.11 7.60 -22.55
N GLU A 162 44.41 7.83 -22.41
CA GLU A 162 45.23 7.16 -21.40
C GLU A 162 44.79 7.54 -19.97
N GLU A 163 44.52 8.83 -19.75
CA GLU A 163 44.02 9.34 -18.46
C GLU A 163 42.64 8.76 -18.14
N TRP A 164 41.75 8.70 -19.14
CA TRP A 164 40.43 8.11 -18.97
C TRP A 164 40.49 6.61 -18.66
N LEU A 165 41.29 5.85 -19.42
CA LEU A 165 41.49 4.40 -19.22
C LEU A 165 42.06 4.05 -17.84
N ALA A 166 42.89 4.93 -17.27
CA ALA A 166 43.40 4.76 -15.91
C ALA A 166 42.30 4.85 -14.84
N THR A 167 41.16 5.48 -15.15
CA THR A 167 40.01 5.64 -14.23
C THR A 167 38.82 4.75 -14.60
N ALA A 168 38.81 4.15 -15.78
CA ALA A 168 37.72 3.32 -16.27
C ALA A 168 37.68 1.96 -15.52
N PRO A 169 36.54 1.54 -14.95
CA PRO A 169 36.45 0.41 -14.03
C PRO A 169 36.66 -0.97 -14.67
N ASP A 170 36.39 -1.14 -15.97
CA ASP A 170 36.39 -2.45 -16.63
C ASP A 170 37.22 -2.52 -17.93
N GLN A 171 37.88 -1.44 -18.35
CA GLN A 171 38.74 -1.33 -19.55
C GLN A 171 38.18 -2.00 -20.83
N LYS A 172 36.86 -2.15 -20.94
CA LYS A 172 36.18 -2.84 -22.06
C LYS A 172 36.42 -2.23 -23.43
N MET A 173 36.83 -0.97 -23.45
CA MET A 173 37.22 -0.27 -24.68
C MET A 173 38.50 -0.85 -25.30
N VAL A 174 39.34 -1.56 -24.53
CA VAL A 174 40.59 -2.18 -25.00
C VAL A 174 40.36 -3.65 -25.33
N LEU A 175 40.46 -3.99 -26.61
CA LEU A 175 40.29 -5.35 -27.10
C LEU A 175 41.66 -5.93 -27.50
N PRO A 176 42.01 -7.14 -27.05
CA PRO A 176 43.36 -7.70 -27.22
C PRO A 176 43.60 -8.39 -28.56
N ARG A 177 42.55 -8.64 -29.37
CA ARG A 177 42.67 -9.38 -30.63
C ARG A 177 41.92 -8.68 -31.75
N ALA A 178 42.44 -8.83 -32.96
CA ALA A 178 41.86 -8.30 -34.17
C ALA A 178 41.86 -9.33 -35.30
N THR A 179 40.83 -9.27 -36.15
CA THR A 179 40.81 -9.84 -37.49
C THR A 179 40.67 -8.68 -38.48
N LEU A 180 41.69 -8.47 -39.29
CA LEU A 180 41.72 -7.43 -40.32
C LEU A 180 41.22 -7.98 -41.66
N PRO A 181 40.78 -7.10 -42.58
CA PRO A 181 40.40 -7.53 -43.91
C PRO A 181 41.62 -7.85 -44.76
N ILE A 182 41.37 -8.31 -45.99
CA ILE A 182 42.37 -8.43 -47.05
C ILE A 182 43.14 -7.13 -47.29
N ALA A 183 44.34 -7.23 -47.86
CA ALA A 183 45.25 -6.10 -48.06
C ALA A 183 44.64 -5.03 -48.98
N GLU A 184 43.94 -5.47 -50.03
CA GLU A 184 43.27 -4.66 -51.03
C GLU A 184 42.19 -3.75 -50.42
N VAL A 185 41.60 -4.14 -49.28
CA VAL A 185 40.70 -3.27 -48.52
C VAL A 185 41.50 -2.42 -47.53
N SER A 186 42.30 -3.06 -46.66
CA SER A 186 42.97 -2.36 -45.55
C SER A 186 43.97 -1.27 -45.97
N GLN A 187 44.53 -1.35 -47.17
CA GLN A 187 45.49 -0.37 -47.70
C GLN A 187 44.83 0.76 -48.50
N ASN A 188 43.61 0.55 -49.02
CA ASN A 188 42.96 1.49 -49.92
C ASN A 188 41.85 2.33 -49.26
N VAL A 189 41.39 1.96 -48.07
CA VAL A 189 40.37 2.74 -47.35
C VAL A 189 40.91 3.98 -46.66
N ASP A 190 40.04 4.98 -46.51
CA ASP A 190 40.35 6.19 -45.74
C ASP A 190 40.33 5.92 -44.23
N VAL A 191 39.31 5.17 -43.79
CA VAL A 191 39.11 4.84 -42.37
C VAL A 191 38.80 3.36 -42.22
N LEU A 192 39.65 2.65 -41.46
CA LEU A 192 39.34 1.31 -40.99
C LEU A 192 38.46 1.40 -39.75
N CYS A 193 37.38 0.64 -39.76
CA CYS A 193 36.36 0.67 -38.73
C CYS A 193 36.16 -0.72 -38.13
N ASP A 194 35.83 -0.73 -36.85
CA ASP A 194 35.39 -1.91 -36.13
C ASP A 194 33.88 -2.11 -36.32
N VAL A 195 33.47 -3.37 -36.54
CA VAL A 195 32.06 -3.78 -36.65
C VAL A 195 31.49 -4.28 -35.32
N GLN A 196 32.34 -4.43 -34.30
CA GLN A 196 31.94 -4.97 -33.00
C GLN A 196 30.92 -4.04 -32.34
N LEU A 197 29.71 -4.55 -32.10
CA LEU A 197 28.69 -3.94 -31.26
C LEU A 197 28.47 -4.82 -30.02
N SER A 198 28.33 -4.19 -28.86
CA SER A 198 28.08 -4.89 -27.59
C SER A 198 26.65 -4.64 -27.08
N PRO A 199 25.85 -5.70 -26.79
CA PRO A 199 24.52 -5.51 -26.22
C PRO A 199 24.60 -5.12 -24.73
N ASP A 200 23.49 -4.59 -24.20
CA ASP A 200 23.31 -4.53 -22.75
C ASP A 200 23.14 -5.94 -22.15
N LYS A 201 23.13 -6.03 -20.82
CA LYS A 201 23.11 -7.32 -20.09
C LYS A 201 21.95 -8.27 -20.45
N ASP A 202 20.86 -7.74 -20.97
CA ASP A 202 19.69 -8.51 -21.41
C ASP A 202 19.73 -8.88 -22.91
N GLY A 203 20.83 -8.59 -23.60
CA GLY A 203 21.05 -8.93 -25.00
C GLY A 203 20.55 -7.86 -25.98
N ILE A 204 19.95 -6.76 -25.52
CA ILE A 204 19.38 -5.72 -26.39
C ILE A 204 20.38 -4.58 -26.60
N TYR A 205 20.51 -4.12 -27.85
CA TYR A 205 21.42 -3.05 -28.23
C TYR A 205 20.77 -1.69 -28.00
N ARG A 206 21.06 -1.06 -26.85
CA ARG A 206 20.59 0.30 -26.49
C ARG A 206 21.69 1.34 -26.50
N ARG A 207 22.92 0.86 -26.32
CA ARG A 207 24.12 1.66 -26.17
C ARG A 207 25.15 1.17 -27.18
N ALA A 208 26.08 2.05 -27.53
CA ALA A 208 27.22 1.69 -28.35
C ALA A 208 28.47 2.42 -27.89
N GLU A 209 29.60 1.73 -27.93
CA GLU A 209 30.93 2.33 -28.00
C GLU A 209 31.10 3.01 -29.37
N LEU A 210 31.75 4.17 -29.40
CA LEU A 210 32.03 4.86 -30.67
C LEU A 210 33.38 4.50 -31.27
N PHE A 211 34.27 3.93 -30.46
CA PHE A 211 35.55 3.38 -30.90
C PHE A 211 36.02 2.33 -29.91
N HIS A 212 36.87 1.42 -30.37
CA HIS A 212 37.60 0.47 -29.56
C HIS A 212 39.11 0.66 -29.76
N ARG A 213 39.92 0.17 -28.83
CA ARG A 213 41.37 0.29 -28.83
C ARG A 213 42.01 -1.08 -28.98
N PHE A 214 42.91 -1.23 -29.94
CA PHE A 214 43.69 -2.45 -30.18
C PHE A 214 45.14 -2.07 -30.47
N ASP A 215 46.09 -2.66 -29.73
CA ASP A 215 47.54 -2.40 -29.84
C ASP A 215 47.94 -0.91 -29.85
N GLY A 216 47.22 -0.07 -29.10
CA GLY A 216 47.47 1.37 -29.03
C GLY A 216 46.78 2.22 -30.11
N HIS A 217 46.11 1.58 -31.07
CA HIS A 217 45.33 2.22 -32.13
C HIS A 217 43.87 2.36 -31.71
N ASN A 218 43.24 3.52 -31.93
CA ASN A 218 41.80 3.70 -31.70
C ASN A 218 41.07 3.54 -33.03
N LEU A 219 40.23 2.52 -33.12
CA LEU A 219 39.44 2.21 -34.29
C LEU A 219 38.00 2.69 -34.07
N PRO A 220 37.49 3.64 -34.88
CA PRO A 220 36.11 4.04 -34.80
C PRO A 220 35.18 2.88 -35.18
N ILE A 221 33.99 2.87 -34.61
CA ILE A 221 32.94 1.97 -35.10
C ILE A 221 32.41 2.47 -36.45
N VAL A 222 31.83 1.61 -37.29
CA VAL A 222 31.40 1.95 -38.67
C VAL A 222 30.60 3.25 -38.76
N GLY A 223 29.67 3.47 -37.83
CA GLY A 223 28.86 4.70 -37.76
C GLY A 223 29.68 5.99 -37.60
N LEU A 224 30.68 5.97 -36.71
CA LEU A 224 31.62 7.09 -36.55
C LEU A 224 32.61 7.17 -37.72
N GLY A 225 33.07 6.02 -38.22
CA GLY A 225 34.00 5.94 -39.35
C GLY A 225 33.45 6.59 -40.62
N ALA A 226 32.16 6.40 -40.91
CA ALA A 226 31.47 7.08 -42.02
C ALA A 226 31.54 8.61 -41.92
N PHE A 227 31.45 9.16 -40.69
CA PHE A 227 31.63 10.59 -40.45
C PHE A 227 33.07 11.02 -40.70
N LEU A 228 34.03 10.32 -40.11
CA LEU A 228 35.47 10.64 -40.20
C LEU A 228 36.01 10.52 -41.63
N ALA A 229 35.51 9.59 -42.44
CA ALA A 229 35.90 9.46 -43.84
C ALA A 229 35.60 10.73 -44.65
N ALA A 230 34.47 11.40 -44.35
CA ALA A 230 34.11 12.69 -44.96
C ALA A 230 34.71 13.92 -44.25
N HIS A 231 35.21 13.78 -43.02
CA HIS A 231 35.75 14.87 -42.19
C HIS A 231 37.13 14.46 -41.68
N ARG A 232 38.11 14.41 -42.58
CA ARG A 232 39.49 14.05 -42.23
C ARG A 232 40.07 15.03 -41.20
N ASP A 233 41.02 14.53 -40.41
CA ASP A 233 41.71 15.28 -39.36
C ASP A 233 40.77 15.88 -38.30
N THR A 234 39.69 15.16 -37.98
CA THR A 234 38.76 15.55 -36.93
C THR A 234 39.40 15.42 -35.54
N ASP A 235 39.41 16.52 -34.79
CA ASP A 235 39.78 16.51 -33.38
C ASP A 235 38.82 15.66 -32.54
N ALA A 236 39.37 14.77 -31.72
CA ALA A 236 38.62 14.00 -30.74
C ALA A 236 39.23 14.11 -29.34
N GLN A 237 38.37 14.18 -28.32
CA GLN A 237 38.78 14.26 -26.93
C GLN A 237 37.82 13.48 -26.04
N ILE A 238 38.35 12.67 -25.13
CA ILE A 238 37.57 11.91 -24.16
C ILE A 238 37.86 12.40 -22.74
N ALA A 239 36.82 12.47 -21.92
CA ALA A 239 36.90 12.78 -20.51
C ALA A 239 35.74 12.09 -19.75
N PRO A 240 35.78 12.02 -18.41
CA PRO A 240 34.70 11.39 -17.66
C PRO A 240 33.32 11.98 -18.02
N GLY A 241 32.41 11.12 -18.47
CA GLY A 241 31.03 11.46 -18.80
C GLY A 241 30.79 12.02 -20.21
N HIS A 242 31.83 12.34 -20.99
CA HIS A 242 31.65 12.83 -22.37
C HIS A 242 32.80 12.49 -23.33
N LEU A 243 32.45 12.33 -24.60
CA LEU A 243 33.36 12.24 -25.74
C LEU A 243 33.03 13.40 -26.69
N ARG A 244 34.03 14.17 -27.08
CA ARG A 244 33.91 15.22 -28.09
C ARG A 244 34.51 14.74 -29.40
N ILE A 245 33.74 14.84 -30.49
CA ILE A 245 34.19 14.56 -31.87
C ILE A 245 33.86 15.80 -32.70
N ALA A 246 34.88 16.47 -33.25
CA ALA A 246 34.72 17.81 -33.85
C ALA A 246 33.98 18.75 -32.87
N ASP A 247 32.82 19.28 -33.29
CA ASP A 247 31.96 20.16 -32.48
C ASP A 247 30.83 19.41 -31.75
N HIS A 248 30.79 18.08 -31.85
CA HIS A 248 29.74 17.24 -31.29
C HIS A 248 30.08 16.76 -29.88
N TRP A 249 29.12 16.87 -28.97
CA TRP A 249 29.25 16.45 -27.56
C TRP A 249 28.43 15.20 -27.32
N ILE A 250 29.10 14.12 -26.95
CA ILE A 250 28.52 12.79 -26.88
C ILE A 250 28.57 12.33 -25.42
N PRO A 251 27.43 12.19 -24.73
CA PRO A 251 27.38 11.67 -23.38
C PRO A 251 27.81 10.19 -23.35
N ILE A 252 28.80 9.86 -22.54
CA ILE A 252 29.28 8.49 -22.36
C ILE A 252 29.13 8.03 -20.90
N ASP A 253 28.89 6.74 -20.71
CA ASP A 253 28.97 6.10 -19.39
C ASP A 253 30.43 5.86 -18.96
N SER A 254 30.61 5.31 -17.75
CA SER A 254 31.94 5.00 -17.20
C SER A 254 32.73 3.97 -18.03
N SER A 255 32.07 3.22 -18.90
CA SER A 255 32.68 2.23 -19.79
C SER A 255 32.84 2.77 -21.22
N GLY A 256 32.54 4.05 -21.47
CA GLY A 256 32.72 4.71 -22.77
C GLY A 256 31.54 4.54 -23.72
N ARG A 257 30.41 4.01 -23.25
CA ARG A 257 29.23 3.73 -24.08
C ARG A 257 28.26 4.90 -24.09
N SER A 258 27.74 5.22 -25.26
CA SER A 258 26.70 6.26 -25.44
C SER A 258 25.33 5.61 -25.59
N ILE A 259 24.28 6.24 -25.05
CA ILE A 259 22.90 5.74 -25.24
C ILE A 259 22.37 6.25 -26.59
N LEU A 260 21.91 5.32 -27.42
CA LEU A 260 21.38 5.64 -28.74
C LEU A 260 19.94 6.14 -28.66
N ARG A 261 19.67 7.20 -29.42
CA ARG A 261 18.33 7.69 -29.71
C ARG A 261 17.86 7.06 -31.03
N PHE A 262 17.22 5.90 -30.91
CA PHE A 262 16.60 5.22 -32.05
C PHE A 262 15.54 6.11 -32.72
N ARG A 263 15.50 6.04 -34.06
CA ARG A 263 14.62 6.88 -34.88
C ARG A 263 13.26 6.26 -35.21
N GLY A 264 13.10 4.96 -34.95
CA GLY A 264 11.87 4.24 -35.22
C GLY A 264 12.14 2.78 -35.53
N PRO A 265 11.13 2.03 -36.02
CA PRO A 265 11.32 0.66 -36.47
C PRO A 265 12.28 0.57 -37.68
N SER A 266 12.67 -0.66 -38.03
CA SER A 266 13.51 -0.92 -39.21
C SER A 266 12.90 -0.30 -40.47
N GLY A 267 13.74 0.35 -41.28
CA GLY A 267 13.31 1.07 -42.49
C GLY A 267 13.05 2.56 -42.27
N THR A 268 13.32 3.08 -41.06
CA THR A 268 13.24 4.51 -40.77
C THR A 268 14.26 5.30 -41.60
N HIS A 269 15.52 4.82 -41.66
CA HIS A 269 16.47 5.29 -42.65
C HIS A 269 16.14 4.66 -43.99
N ARG A 270 16.11 5.46 -45.06
CA ARG A 270 15.68 4.97 -46.38
C ARG A 270 16.61 3.85 -46.88
N MET A 271 16.03 2.67 -47.07
CA MET A 271 16.71 1.46 -47.54
C MET A 271 16.54 1.27 -49.05
N ILE A 272 17.59 0.73 -49.67
CA ILE A 272 17.63 0.40 -51.09
C ILE A 272 18.24 -0.99 -51.25
N SER A 273 17.65 -1.81 -52.10
CA SER A 273 18.19 -3.14 -52.43
C SER A 273 19.53 -3.02 -53.15
N ALA A 274 20.51 -3.83 -52.73
CA ALA A 274 21.83 -3.92 -53.37
C ALA A 274 21.72 -4.31 -54.85
N ALA A 275 20.81 -5.23 -55.20
CA ALA A 275 20.55 -5.61 -56.58
C ALA A 275 20.12 -4.40 -57.44
N SER A 276 19.23 -3.54 -56.92
CA SER A 276 18.78 -2.36 -57.64
C SER A 276 19.92 -1.37 -57.93
N VAL A 277 20.86 -1.23 -56.99
CA VAL A 277 22.04 -0.36 -57.14
C VAL A 277 22.98 -0.93 -58.20
N ILE A 278 23.33 -2.22 -58.10
CA ILE A 278 24.23 -2.89 -59.04
C ILE A 278 23.65 -2.90 -60.46
N GLN A 279 22.37 -3.27 -60.62
CA GLN A 279 21.70 -3.22 -61.91
C GLN A 279 21.71 -1.82 -62.52
N SER A 280 21.61 -0.78 -61.69
CA SER A 280 21.63 0.60 -62.16
C SER A 280 22.99 0.97 -62.75
N GLU A 281 24.11 0.54 -62.15
CA GLU A 281 25.43 0.78 -62.74
C GLU A 281 25.63 -0.01 -64.03
N ILE A 282 25.27 -1.29 -64.05
CA ILE A 282 25.40 -2.14 -65.26
C ILE A 282 24.62 -1.51 -66.43
N ARG A 283 23.39 -1.06 -66.19
CA ARG A 283 22.57 -0.39 -67.21
C ARG A 283 23.19 0.91 -67.69
N ILE A 284 23.72 1.73 -66.80
CA ILE A 284 24.40 2.99 -67.17
C ILE A 284 25.60 2.69 -68.07
N LEU A 285 26.40 1.66 -67.76
CA LEU A 285 27.53 1.25 -68.58
C LEU A 285 27.12 0.74 -69.98
N GLN A 286 25.90 0.20 -70.09
CA GLN A 286 25.30 -0.22 -71.36
C GLN A 286 24.59 0.93 -72.11
N GLY A 287 24.57 2.14 -71.56
CA GLY A 287 23.86 3.29 -72.13
C GLY A 287 22.33 3.26 -71.92
N GLU A 288 21.84 2.43 -71.00
CA GLU A 288 20.44 2.31 -70.62
C GLU A 288 20.10 3.18 -69.39
N ALA A 289 18.80 3.41 -69.15
CA ALA A 289 18.33 4.11 -67.96
C ALA A 289 18.49 3.24 -66.70
N PRO A 290 18.98 3.80 -65.56
CA PRO A 290 19.17 3.05 -64.33
C PRO A 290 17.84 2.54 -63.76
N THR A 291 17.90 1.43 -63.00
CA THR A 291 16.74 0.89 -62.29
C THR A 291 16.23 1.87 -61.22
N ILE A 292 17.14 2.54 -60.53
CA ILE A 292 16.81 3.63 -59.60
C ILE A 292 16.56 4.92 -60.39
N LYS A 293 15.31 5.39 -60.36
CA LYS A 293 14.88 6.57 -61.14
C LYS A 293 15.31 7.91 -60.54
N ASP A 294 15.43 7.98 -59.22
CA ASP A 294 15.84 9.19 -58.50
C ASP A 294 17.37 9.27 -58.45
N LEU A 295 17.96 10.01 -59.40
CA LEU A 295 19.41 10.18 -59.49
C LEU A 295 19.99 11.03 -58.35
N SER A 296 19.16 11.73 -57.58
CA SER A 296 19.59 12.54 -56.43
C SER A 296 19.62 11.76 -55.12
N LEU A 297 19.17 10.50 -55.15
CA LEU A 297 18.94 9.68 -53.97
C LEU A 297 20.13 9.60 -53.01
N PHE A 298 21.34 9.48 -53.57
CA PHE A 298 22.60 9.35 -52.83
C PHE A 298 23.40 10.66 -52.75
N LYS A 299 22.98 11.71 -53.46
CA LYS A 299 23.74 12.95 -53.57
C LYS A 299 23.90 13.64 -52.21
N ASP A 300 25.15 13.90 -51.82
CA ASP A 300 25.55 14.51 -50.55
C ASP A 300 25.07 13.70 -49.32
N LYS A 301 24.79 12.40 -49.48
CA LYS A 301 24.34 11.49 -48.41
C LYS A 301 25.45 10.58 -47.92
N TYR A 302 25.39 10.22 -46.64
CA TYR A 302 26.16 9.12 -46.09
C TYR A 302 25.47 7.81 -46.46
N VAL A 303 26.21 6.88 -47.04
CA VAL A 303 25.67 5.62 -47.53
C VAL A 303 26.29 4.49 -46.74
N PHE A 304 25.46 3.63 -46.15
CA PHE A 304 25.91 2.39 -45.54
C PHE A 304 25.56 1.21 -46.43
N PHE A 305 26.41 0.19 -46.45
CA PHE A 305 26.14 -1.09 -47.07
C PHE A 305 26.25 -2.19 -46.02
N GLY A 306 25.26 -3.07 -45.95
CA GLY A 306 25.23 -4.18 -44.98
C GLY A 306 24.19 -5.23 -45.34
N PHE A 307 23.95 -6.16 -44.43
CA PHE A 307 23.14 -7.35 -44.69
C PHE A 307 21.80 -7.31 -43.95
N SER A 308 20.75 -7.82 -44.60
CA SER A 308 19.44 -8.05 -43.96
C SER A 308 18.84 -9.41 -44.27
N ALA A 309 19.42 -10.16 -45.23
CA ALA A 309 18.99 -11.52 -45.54
C ALA A 309 19.14 -12.45 -44.31
N PRO A 310 18.11 -13.22 -43.92
CA PRO A 310 18.12 -14.04 -42.70
C PRO A 310 19.31 -15.01 -42.58
N GLY A 311 19.79 -15.53 -43.71
CA GLY A 311 20.93 -16.46 -43.76
C GLY A 311 22.30 -15.83 -43.50
N LEU A 312 22.39 -14.49 -43.48
CA LEU A 312 23.65 -13.75 -43.26
C LEU A 312 23.85 -13.33 -41.80
N LEU A 313 22.91 -13.66 -40.91
CA LEU A 313 22.98 -13.58 -39.45
C LEU A 313 23.29 -12.19 -38.83
N ASP A 314 23.18 -11.09 -39.58
CA ASP A 314 23.39 -9.73 -39.05
C ASP A 314 22.13 -9.05 -38.50
N LEU A 315 21.29 -9.82 -37.79
CA LEU A 315 20.07 -9.31 -37.17
C LEU A 315 20.26 -9.19 -35.66
N ARG A 316 20.02 -7.99 -35.12
CA ARG A 316 20.23 -7.63 -33.72
C ARG A 316 18.92 -7.20 -33.06
N PRO A 317 18.64 -7.59 -31.80
CA PRO A 317 17.49 -7.08 -31.07
C PRO A 317 17.75 -5.67 -30.54
N THR A 318 16.82 -4.76 -30.79
CA THR A 318 16.87 -3.35 -30.35
C THR A 318 15.61 -2.99 -29.57
N PRO A 319 15.58 -1.83 -28.87
CA PRO A 319 14.37 -1.36 -28.21
C PRO A 319 13.14 -1.24 -29.12
N VAL A 320 13.35 -0.98 -30.41
CA VAL A 320 12.27 -0.77 -31.39
C VAL A 320 11.76 -2.06 -32.02
N SER A 321 12.60 -3.10 -32.14
CA SER A 321 12.24 -4.39 -32.76
C SER A 321 13.20 -5.50 -32.32
N GLY A 322 12.68 -6.73 -32.17
CA GLY A 322 13.51 -7.91 -31.91
C GLY A 322 14.35 -8.36 -33.12
N ILE A 323 14.04 -7.87 -34.32
CA ILE A 323 14.77 -8.12 -35.56
C ILE A 323 15.09 -6.77 -36.19
N TYR A 324 16.37 -6.40 -36.21
CA TYR A 324 16.87 -5.12 -36.72
C TYR A 324 18.26 -5.33 -37.35
N PRO A 325 18.47 -4.97 -38.62
CA PRO A 325 19.79 -5.05 -39.28
C PRO A 325 20.89 -4.34 -38.47
N GLY A 326 22.06 -4.96 -38.32
CA GLY A 326 23.21 -4.40 -37.60
C GLY A 326 23.65 -3.04 -38.17
N VAL A 327 23.70 -2.96 -39.50
CA VAL A 327 24.03 -1.73 -40.24
C VAL A 327 23.10 -0.53 -39.93
N GLU A 328 21.83 -0.76 -39.57
CA GLU A 328 20.94 0.32 -39.15
C GLU A 328 21.30 0.89 -37.77
N ILE A 329 21.94 0.11 -36.89
CA ILE A 329 22.46 0.61 -35.62
C ILE A 329 23.60 1.60 -35.89
N HIS A 330 24.49 1.29 -36.85
CA HIS A 330 25.53 2.22 -37.30
C HIS A 330 24.97 3.48 -37.95
N ALA A 331 23.91 3.34 -38.75
CA ALA A 331 23.17 4.50 -39.28
C ALA A 331 22.59 5.36 -38.15
N THR A 332 22.03 4.75 -37.11
CA THR A 332 21.49 5.46 -35.93
C THR A 332 22.60 6.19 -35.16
N ILE A 333 23.78 5.58 -35.00
CA ILE A 333 24.96 6.22 -34.39
C ILE A 333 25.34 7.49 -35.16
N LEU A 334 25.45 7.40 -36.49
CA LEU A 334 25.76 8.56 -37.31
C LEU A 334 24.67 9.63 -37.25
N ASP A 335 23.40 9.22 -37.25
CA ASP A 335 22.26 10.13 -37.13
C ASP A 335 22.31 10.94 -35.83
N ASN A 336 22.57 10.26 -34.70
CA ASN A 336 22.69 10.92 -33.40
C ASN A 336 23.91 11.86 -33.33
N LEU A 337 25.00 11.51 -34.01
CA LEU A 337 26.18 12.37 -34.13
C LEU A 337 25.87 13.64 -34.92
N LEU A 338 25.32 13.49 -36.14
CA LEU A 338 24.97 14.60 -37.02
C LEU A 338 23.90 15.52 -36.41
N ALA A 339 22.94 14.96 -35.67
CA ALA A 339 21.91 15.71 -34.96
C ALA A 339 22.37 16.23 -33.59
N ASN A 340 23.53 15.81 -33.09
CA ASN A 340 24.07 16.11 -31.76
C ASN A 340 23.06 15.84 -30.63
N ASP A 341 22.39 14.68 -30.66
CA ASP A 341 21.22 14.41 -29.83
C ASP A 341 21.19 13.00 -29.20
N PHE A 342 22.38 12.44 -28.94
CA PHE A 342 22.53 11.26 -28.08
C PHE A 342 21.83 11.44 -26.73
N ILE A 343 21.34 10.34 -26.16
CA ILE A 343 20.69 10.38 -24.85
C ILE A 343 21.76 10.42 -23.74
N ALA A 344 21.63 11.38 -22.83
CA ALA A 344 22.43 11.47 -21.62
C ALA A 344 21.77 10.74 -20.44
N SER A 345 22.55 10.15 -19.55
CA SER A 345 22.00 9.65 -18.27
C SER A 345 21.77 10.81 -17.29
N VAL A 346 20.64 10.82 -16.58
CA VAL A 346 20.44 11.79 -15.50
C VAL A 346 21.46 11.51 -14.37
N PRO A 347 22.22 12.51 -13.91
CA PRO A 347 23.18 12.34 -12.83
C PRO A 347 22.56 11.69 -11.59
N SER A 348 23.29 10.74 -10.97
CA SER A 348 22.80 9.98 -9.82
C SER A 348 22.33 10.86 -8.66
N GLY A 349 23.02 11.98 -8.40
CA GLY A 349 22.61 12.94 -7.35
C GLY A 349 21.22 13.54 -7.59
N ILE A 350 20.93 13.93 -8.83
CA ILE A 350 19.61 14.47 -9.22
C ILE A 350 18.54 13.38 -9.10
N THR A 351 18.85 12.16 -9.57
CA THR A 351 17.95 11.01 -9.46
C THR A 351 17.61 10.70 -8.00
N ILE A 352 18.60 10.68 -7.10
CA ILE A 352 18.41 10.46 -5.65
C ILE A 352 17.53 11.56 -5.05
N CYS A 353 17.83 12.83 -5.33
CA CYS A 353 17.04 13.96 -4.84
C CYS A 353 15.58 13.89 -5.31
N LEU A 354 15.36 13.53 -6.57
CA LEU A 354 14.01 13.38 -7.14
C LEU A 354 13.24 12.24 -6.45
N ILE A 355 13.88 11.07 -6.26
CA ILE A 355 13.27 9.92 -5.57
C ILE A 355 12.86 10.30 -4.15
N LEU A 356 13.76 10.96 -3.39
CA LEU A 356 13.47 11.42 -2.04
C LEU A 356 12.32 12.43 -2.02
N ALA A 357 12.35 13.43 -2.91
CA ALA A 357 11.32 14.46 -2.98
C ALA A 357 9.94 13.87 -3.31
N LEU A 358 9.87 13.00 -4.32
CA LEU A 358 8.63 12.33 -4.72
C LEU A 358 8.10 11.41 -3.61
N ALA A 359 8.94 10.55 -3.05
CA ALA A 359 8.53 9.63 -1.98
C ALA A 359 8.08 10.36 -0.71
N MET A 360 8.80 11.41 -0.29
CA MET A 360 8.36 12.26 0.84
C MET A 360 7.04 12.97 0.52
N GLY A 361 6.89 13.51 -0.69
CA GLY A 361 5.65 14.13 -1.15
C GLY A 361 4.46 13.16 -1.09
N PHE A 362 4.63 11.93 -1.60
CA PHE A 362 3.59 10.90 -1.56
C PHE A 362 3.30 10.42 -0.13
N GLY A 363 4.33 10.23 0.70
CA GLY A 363 4.16 9.85 2.11
C GLY A 363 3.38 10.89 2.91
N LEU A 364 3.66 12.18 2.67
CA LEU A 364 2.87 13.29 3.21
C LEU A 364 1.43 13.25 2.70
N PHE A 365 1.23 13.12 1.39
CA PHE A 365 -0.10 13.10 0.79
C PHE A 365 -0.98 12.00 1.41
N ILE A 366 -0.48 10.76 1.51
CA ILE A 366 -1.21 9.63 2.09
C ILE A 366 -1.56 9.86 3.57
N THR A 367 -0.70 10.53 4.33
CA THR A 367 -0.91 10.74 5.77
C THR A 367 -1.92 11.86 6.06
N PHE A 368 -2.05 12.84 5.16
CA PHE A 368 -2.98 13.96 5.31
C PHE A 368 -4.36 13.68 4.69
N PHE A 369 -4.46 12.75 3.75
CA PHE A 369 -5.68 12.53 2.97
C PHE A 369 -6.25 11.11 3.14
N ASN A 370 -6.83 10.81 4.32
CA ASN A 370 -7.36 9.48 4.70
C ASN A 370 -8.77 9.14 4.12
N SER A 371 -9.09 9.56 2.90
CA SER A 371 -10.39 9.25 2.27
C SER A 371 -10.18 8.30 1.08
N PHE A 372 -11.08 7.31 0.90
CA PHE A 372 -10.99 6.32 -0.18
C PHE A 372 -10.74 6.94 -1.56
N PHE A 373 -11.52 7.96 -1.95
CA PHE A 373 -11.34 8.66 -3.22
C PHE A 373 -10.00 9.41 -3.31
N LYS A 374 -9.51 9.97 -2.20
CA LYS A 374 -8.23 10.68 -2.16
C LYS A 374 -7.04 9.71 -2.20
N SER A 375 -7.18 8.49 -1.69
CA SER A 375 -6.18 7.43 -1.84
C SER A 375 -6.06 6.97 -3.29
N ILE A 376 -7.16 6.88 -4.03
CA ILE A 376 -7.11 6.60 -5.49
C ILE A 376 -6.35 7.70 -6.21
N ILE A 377 -6.66 8.97 -5.92
CA ILE A 377 -5.94 10.12 -6.48
C ILE A 377 -4.44 10.03 -6.13
N ALA A 378 -4.10 9.69 -4.87
CA ALA A 378 -2.71 9.50 -4.44
C ALA A 378 -1.99 8.47 -5.31
N ILE A 379 -2.61 7.32 -5.57
CA ILE A 379 -2.05 6.24 -6.38
C ILE A 379 -1.85 6.71 -7.82
N VAL A 380 -2.85 7.35 -8.42
CA VAL A 380 -2.77 7.87 -9.80
C VAL A 380 -1.64 8.87 -9.94
N PHE A 381 -1.49 9.81 -9.01
CA PHE A 381 -0.37 10.75 -9.04
C PHE A 381 0.97 10.07 -8.75
N ALA A 382 1.02 9.14 -7.81
CA ALA A 382 2.25 8.45 -7.41
C ALA A 382 2.84 7.59 -8.53
N LEU A 383 1.99 7.03 -9.40
CA LEU A 383 2.42 6.25 -10.57
C LEU A 383 2.51 7.10 -11.85
N GLY A 384 1.60 8.07 -12.01
CA GLY A 384 1.52 8.90 -13.20
C GLY A 384 2.62 9.96 -13.28
N LEU A 385 2.90 10.68 -12.18
CA LEU A 385 3.87 11.78 -12.20
C LEU A 385 5.29 11.31 -12.56
N PRO A 386 5.87 10.26 -11.95
CA PRO A 386 7.19 9.75 -12.35
C PRO A 386 7.23 9.31 -13.81
N THR A 387 6.15 8.69 -14.30
CA THR A 387 6.03 8.23 -15.69
C THR A 387 6.04 9.42 -16.65
N ILE A 388 5.26 10.47 -16.36
CA ILE A 388 5.25 11.71 -17.15
C ILE A 388 6.62 12.38 -17.15
N LEU A 389 7.28 12.49 -16.00
CA LEU A 389 8.63 13.04 -15.90
C LEU A 389 9.64 12.23 -16.72
N ALA A 390 9.53 10.90 -16.73
CA ALA A 390 10.41 10.03 -17.50
C ALA A 390 10.16 10.12 -19.03
N LEU A 391 8.93 10.38 -19.46
CA LEU A 391 8.58 10.64 -20.86
C LEU A 391 9.11 12.01 -21.30
N ILE A 392 8.92 13.05 -20.48
CA ILE A 392 9.49 14.39 -20.74
C ILE A 392 11.01 14.30 -20.82
N ALA A 393 11.65 13.59 -19.88
CA ALA A 393 13.10 13.39 -19.87
C ALA A 393 13.60 12.75 -21.17
N TYR A 394 12.91 11.74 -21.70
CA TYR A 394 13.27 11.13 -22.99
C TYR A 394 13.27 12.15 -24.13
N GLU A 395 12.20 12.93 -24.24
CA GLU A 395 12.04 13.96 -25.27
C GLU A 395 13.16 15.01 -25.21
N VAL A 396 13.53 15.43 -24.00
CA VAL A 396 14.64 16.39 -23.81
C VAL A 396 16.05 15.75 -23.83
N GLY A 397 16.16 14.46 -24.12
CA GLY A 397 17.45 13.80 -24.33
C GLY A 397 18.07 13.14 -23.10
N TYR A 398 17.25 12.76 -22.11
CA TYR A 398 17.72 12.19 -20.86
C TYR A 398 17.11 10.82 -20.52
N TRP A 399 17.95 9.88 -20.13
CA TRP A 399 17.57 8.63 -19.46
C TRP A 399 17.35 8.90 -17.98
N LEU A 400 16.09 9.15 -17.62
CA LEU A 400 15.65 9.19 -16.23
C LEU A 400 15.21 7.78 -15.77
N PRO A 401 15.83 7.18 -14.73
CA PRO A 401 15.48 5.84 -14.27
C PRO A 401 14.05 5.77 -13.70
N LEU A 402 13.11 5.21 -14.47
CA LEU A 402 11.69 5.15 -14.11
C LEU A 402 11.40 4.04 -13.09
N ALA A 403 12.04 2.88 -13.22
CA ALA A 403 11.76 1.71 -12.40
C ALA A 403 12.01 1.97 -10.91
N VAL A 404 13.09 2.67 -10.57
CA VAL A 404 13.39 3.06 -9.19
C VAL A 404 12.39 4.08 -8.63
N GLN A 405 11.92 5.03 -9.45
CA GLN A 405 10.92 6.01 -9.00
C GLN A 405 9.57 5.35 -8.73
N LEU A 406 9.12 4.45 -9.61
CA LEU A 406 7.88 3.69 -9.40
C LEU A 406 8.00 2.75 -8.21
N THR A 407 9.15 2.13 -8.01
CA THR A 407 9.42 1.28 -6.84
C THR A 407 9.34 2.09 -5.55
N ALA A 408 9.97 3.27 -5.49
CA ALA A 408 9.88 4.17 -4.35
C ALA A 408 8.43 4.61 -4.07
N ALA A 409 7.66 4.93 -5.11
CA ALA A 409 6.26 5.29 -4.99
C ALA A 409 5.42 4.14 -4.42
N VAL A 410 5.54 2.93 -4.97
CA VAL A 410 4.82 1.73 -4.51
C VAL A 410 5.19 1.35 -3.08
N LEU A 411 6.48 1.35 -2.73
CA LEU A 411 6.93 1.04 -1.37
C LEU A 411 6.44 2.07 -0.35
N THR A 412 6.42 3.36 -0.74
CA THR A 412 5.85 4.44 0.06
C THR A 412 4.35 4.24 0.26
N LEU A 413 3.62 3.88 -0.78
CA LEU A 413 2.17 3.58 -0.71
C LEU A 413 1.89 2.41 0.23
N ILE A 414 2.59 1.29 0.06
CA ILE A 414 2.42 0.09 0.90
C ILE A 414 2.75 0.40 2.36
N SER A 415 3.87 1.09 2.60
CA SER A 415 4.29 1.48 3.95
C SER A 415 3.29 2.45 4.59
N GLY A 416 2.78 3.41 3.82
CA GLY A 416 1.73 4.33 4.27
C GLY A 416 0.45 3.59 4.66
N LEU A 417 0.01 2.62 3.86
CA LEU A 417 -1.16 1.78 4.17
C LEU A 417 -0.95 0.95 5.44
N ILE A 418 0.22 0.31 5.60
CA ILE A 418 0.55 -0.48 6.80
C ILE A 418 0.53 0.41 8.04
N VAL A 419 1.17 1.58 8.00
CA VAL A 419 1.23 2.49 9.14
C VAL A 419 -0.16 3.06 9.44
N ASN A 420 -0.93 3.48 8.44
CA ASN A 420 -2.30 3.96 8.63
C ASN A 420 -3.19 2.88 9.26
N TYR A 421 -3.16 1.65 8.74
CA TYR A 421 -3.90 0.52 9.31
C TYR A 421 -3.47 0.21 10.75
N ALA A 422 -2.16 0.19 11.03
CA ALA A 422 -1.63 -0.08 12.38
C ALA A 422 -2.01 1.03 13.38
N THR A 423 -2.11 2.29 12.93
CA THR A 423 -2.51 3.42 13.78
C THR A 423 -4.02 3.48 14.01
N GLU A 424 -4.84 3.29 12.97
CA GLU A 424 -6.31 3.28 13.08
C GLU A 424 -6.83 2.05 13.84
N GLY A 425 -6.22 0.86 13.62
CA GLY A 425 -6.58 -0.37 14.31
C GLY A 425 -6.32 -0.31 15.82
N ARG A 426 -5.27 0.39 16.27
CA ARG A 426 -4.98 0.58 17.69
C ARG A 426 -6.02 1.45 18.39
N GLN A 427 -6.54 2.48 17.75
CA GLN A 427 -7.56 3.35 18.35
C GLN A 427 -8.87 2.60 18.61
N LYS A 428 -9.36 1.84 17.62
CA LYS A 428 -10.57 1.02 17.78
C LYS A 428 -10.42 -0.06 18.87
N ARG A 429 -9.25 -0.70 18.93
CA ARG A 429 -8.96 -1.75 19.92
C ARG A 429 -8.76 -1.19 21.33
N PHE A 430 -8.18 0.00 21.45
CA PHE A 430 -8.06 0.72 22.72
C PHE A 430 -9.42 1.07 23.31
N ILE A 431 -10.34 1.62 22.49
CA ILE A 431 -11.71 1.92 22.92
C ILE A 431 -12.42 0.62 23.35
N LYS A 432 -12.36 -0.44 22.53
CA LYS A 432 -13.02 -1.72 22.85
C LYS A 432 -12.50 -2.34 24.16
N ASN A 433 -11.20 -2.27 24.43
CA ASN A 433 -10.62 -2.84 25.64
C ASN A 433 -10.86 -1.98 26.88
N ALA A 434 -10.88 -0.65 26.75
CA ALA A 434 -11.11 0.26 27.88
C ALA A 434 -12.55 0.14 28.43
N PHE A 435 -13.54 -0.14 27.59
CA PHE A 435 -14.95 -0.19 28.00
C PHE A 435 -15.51 -1.59 28.27
N LYS A 436 -14.75 -2.66 28.00
CA LYS A 436 -15.16 -4.05 28.25
C LYS A 436 -15.46 -4.36 29.72
N GLN A 437 -14.90 -3.57 30.64
CA GLN A 437 -15.10 -3.73 32.09
C GLN A 437 -16.34 -2.98 32.61
N TYR A 438 -16.99 -2.16 31.78
CA TYR A 438 -18.05 -1.26 32.23
C TYR A 438 -19.37 -1.40 31.46
N LEU A 439 -19.37 -2.03 30.28
CA LEU A 439 -20.54 -2.08 29.40
C LEU A 439 -20.68 -3.46 28.76
N SER A 440 -21.92 -3.90 28.52
CA SER A 440 -22.18 -5.17 27.83
C SER A 440 -21.68 -5.11 26.37
N PRO A 441 -21.32 -6.26 25.76
CA PRO A 441 -20.80 -6.30 24.39
C PRO A 441 -21.68 -5.58 23.37
N ALA A 442 -23.01 -5.71 23.50
CA ALA A 442 -23.99 -5.06 22.64
C ALA A 442 -23.95 -3.53 22.72
N VAL A 443 -23.62 -2.97 23.90
CA VAL A 443 -23.50 -1.52 24.11
C VAL A 443 -22.18 -0.99 23.55
N ILE A 444 -21.09 -1.74 23.71
CA ILE A 444 -19.77 -1.38 23.15
C ILE A 444 -19.83 -1.30 21.63
N ASP A 445 -20.47 -2.28 20.99
CA ASP A 445 -20.58 -2.31 19.53
C ASP A 445 -21.43 -1.12 19.01
N GLN A 446 -22.48 -0.71 19.72
CA GLN A 446 -23.22 0.51 19.38
C GLN A 446 -22.42 1.80 19.61
N LEU A 447 -21.61 1.87 20.67
CA LEU A 447 -20.76 3.05 20.93
C LEU A 447 -19.67 3.23 19.87
N ILE A 448 -19.15 2.13 19.31
CA ILE A 448 -18.21 2.17 18.18
C ILE A 448 -18.91 2.72 16.91
N GLN A 449 -20.20 2.40 16.74
CA GLN A 449 -21.00 2.87 15.59
C GLN A 449 -21.44 4.34 15.74
N HIS A 450 -21.68 4.79 16.98
CA HIS A 450 -22.22 6.12 17.29
C HIS A 450 -21.44 6.84 18.41
N PRO A 451 -20.17 7.22 18.18
CA PRO A 451 -19.31 7.85 19.18
C PRO A 451 -19.83 9.21 19.67
N GLU A 452 -20.70 9.89 18.92
CA GLU A 452 -21.35 11.15 19.29
C GLU A 452 -22.24 11.06 20.55
N ARG A 453 -22.68 9.86 20.93
CA ARG A 453 -23.45 9.60 22.16
C ARG A 453 -22.59 9.69 23.44
N LEU A 454 -21.26 9.83 23.31
CA LEU A 454 -20.30 9.95 24.42
C LEU A 454 -20.14 11.37 24.99
N LYS A 455 -20.95 12.34 24.57
CA LYS A 455 -20.87 13.70 25.12
C LYS A 455 -21.37 13.74 26.58
N LEU A 456 -20.80 14.64 27.38
CA LEU A 456 -21.33 14.99 28.69
C LEU A 456 -22.76 15.50 28.56
N GLY A 457 -23.61 15.05 29.48
CA GLY A 457 -25.05 15.28 29.43
C GLY A 457 -25.81 13.97 29.58
N GLY A 458 -27.11 14.09 29.85
CA GLY A 458 -27.99 12.93 29.96
C GLY A 458 -29.34 13.20 29.31
N GLU A 459 -30.01 12.14 28.92
CA GLU A 459 -31.37 12.17 28.43
C GLU A 459 -32.34 11.79 29.55
N ARG A 460 -33.51 12.43 29.57
CA ARG A 460 -34.59 12.04 30.49
C ARG A 460 -35.28 10.81 29.92
N ARG A 461 -35.27 9.71 30.67
CA ARG A 461 -35.78 8.41 30.23
C ARG A 461 -36.48 7.66 31.36
N VAL A 462 -37.44 6.82 31.02
CA VAL A 462 -38.06 5.90 31.98
C VAL A 462 -37.16 4.67 32.11
N LEU A 463 -36.72 4.38 33.33
CA LEU A 463 -35.83 3.26 33.64
C LEU A 463 -36.46 2.38 34.72
N SER A 464 -36.20 1.08 34.66
CA SER A 464 -36.32 0.21 35.83
C SER A 464 -34.98 0.18 36.54
N ILE A 465 -35.00 0.52 37.82
CA ILE A 465 -33.82 0.83 38.63
C ILE A 465 -33.71 -0.23 39.71
N PHE A 466 -32.51 -0.77 39.91
CA PHE A 466 -32.19 -1.85 40.82
C PHE A 466 -31.09 -1.43 41.77
N PHE A 467 -31.34 -1.64 43.05
CA PHE A 467 -30.35 -1.53 44.12
C PHE A 467 -30.35 -2.84 44.90
N SER A 468 -29.17 -3.40 45.13
CA SER A 468 -29.00 -4.50 46.08
C SER A 468 -27.91 -4.20 47.10
N ASP A 469 -28.01 -4.83 48.27
CA ASP A 469 -27.07 -4.73 49.39
C ASP A 469 -27.02 -6.07 50.15
N LEU A 470 -25.86 -6.47 50.68
CA LEU A 470 -25.75 -7.70 51.47
C LEU A 470 -26.13 -7.45 52.93
N GLN A 471 -27.04 -8.27 53.44
CA GLN A 471 -27.46 -8.17 54.84
C GLN A 471 -26.29 -8.49 55.78
N GLY A 472 -25.97 -7.54 56.66
CA GLY A 472 -24.96 -7.73 57.71
C GLY A 472 -23.53 -7.78 57.18
N PHE A 473 -23.27 -7.22 55.98
CA PHE A 473 -21.97 -7.26 55.34
C PHE A 473 -20.83 -6.73 56.21
N THR A 474 -21.04 -5.63 56.96
CA THR A 474 -20.02 -5.11 57.89
C THR A 474 -19.52 -6.17 58.85
N THR A 475 -20.43 -6.91 59.49
CA THR A 475 -20.08 -8.00 60.43
C THR A 475 -19.48 -9.22 59.72
N ILE A 476 -19.76 -9.43 58.43
CA ILE A 476 -19.09 -10.45 57.63
C ILE A 476 -17.65 -10.01 57.32
N SER A 477 -17.46 -8.76 56.90
CA SER A 477 -16.16 -8.19 56.51
C SER A 477 -15.16 -8.13 57.66
N GLU A 478 -15.61 -7.83 58.89
CA GLU A 478 -14.76 -7.81 60.09
C GLU A 478 -14.23 -9.20 60.47
N GLY A 479 -14.91 -10.27 60.04
CA GLY A 479 -14.56 -11.65 60.37
C GLY A 479 -13.70 -12.37 59.32
N LEU A 480 -13.34 -11.70 58.22
CA LEU A 480 -12.60 -12.29 57.09
C LEU A 480 -11.26 -11.58 56.88
N SER A 481 -10.29 -12.30 56.32
CA SER A 481 -9.06 -11.69 55.80
C SER A 481 -9.40 -10.80 54.59
N PRO A 482 -8.60 -9.76 54.27
CA PRO A 482 -8.79 -8.96 53.07
C PRO A 482 -8.84 -9.80 51.78
N GLU A 483 -8.03 -10.85 51.70
CA GLU A 483 -7.97 -11.77 50.57
C GLU A 483 -9.26 -12.60 50.44
N ASP A 484 -9.74 -13.19 51.55
CA ASP A 484 -10.97 -13.98 51.57
C ASP A 484 -12.21 -13.12 51.32
N LEU A 485 -12.23 -11.90 51.84
CA LEU A 485 -13.29 -10.93 51.60
C LEU A 485 -13.34 -10.52 50.12
N THR A 486 -12.17 -10.26 49.52
CA THR A 486 -12.07 -9.92 48.10
C THR A 486 -12.52 -11.08 47.21
N ALA A 487 -12.12 -12.31 47.54
CA ALA A 487 -12.56 -13.50 46.82
C ALA A 487 -14.08 -13.71 46.91
N LEU A 488 -14.65 -13.55 48.11
CA LEU A 488 -16.09 -13.64 48.33
C LEU A 488 -16.86 -12.58 47.54
N LEU A 489 -16.40 -11.32 47.59
CA LEU A 489 -17.02 -10.23 46.85
C LEU A 489 -16.94 -10.45 45.35
N ASN A 490 -15.78 -10.84 44.81
CA ASN A 490 -15.65 -11.11 43.38
C ASN A 490 -16.56 -12.26 42.93
N GLU A 491 -16.65 -13.35 43.70
CA GLU A 491 -17.55 -14.47 43.40
C GLU A 491 -19.03 -14.03 43.40
N TYR A 492 -19.45 -13.28 44.43
CA TYR A 492 -20.81 -12.76 44.54
C TYR A 492 -21.15 -11.77 43.42
N LEU A 493 -20.35 -10.71 43.27
CA LEU A 493 -20.58 -9.64 42.30
C LEU A 493 -20.57 -10.19 40.87
N THR A 494 -19.70 -11.14 40.55
CA THR A 494 -19.68 -11.81 39.23
C THR A 494 -20.99 -12.54 38.97
N ALA A 495 -21.42 -13.41 39.89
CA ALA A 495 -22.62 -14.21 39.71
C ALA A 495 -23.90 -13.35 39.55
N MET A 496 -24.00 -12.24 40.27
CA MET A 496 -25.14 -11.33 40.15
C MET A 496 -25.07 -10.49 38.86
N THR A 497 -23.88 -10.00 38.50
CA THR A 497 -23.67 -9.17 37.31
C THR A 497 -23.94 -9.93 36.03
N ASP A 498 -23.55 -11.21 35.96
CA ASP A 498 -23.84 -12.07 34.81
C ASP A 498 -25.36 -12.16 34.57
N ILE A 499 -26.16 -12.37 35.62
CA ILE A 499 -27.63 -12.41 35.53
C ILE A 499 -28.19 -11.06 35.08
N ILE A 500 -27.71 -9.96 35.66
CA ILE A 500 -28.15 -8.61 35.29
C ILE A 500 -27.90 -8.37 33.80
N HIS A 501 -26.72 -8.74 33.29
CA HIS A 501 -26.37 -8.57 31.89
C HIS A 501 -27.15 -9.49 30.95
N GLU A 502 -27.39 -10.75 31.31
CA GLU A 502 -28.26 -11.67 30.57
C GLU A 502 -29.67 -11.10 30.43
N GLU A 503 -30.17 -10.47 31.50
CA GLU A 503 -31.45 -9.76 31.49
C GLU A 503 -31.38 -8.37 30.85
N GLY A 504 -30.29 -8.02 30.17
CA GLY A 504 -30.11 -6.76 29.44
C GLY A 504 -30.00 -5.52 30.31
N GLY A 505 -29.67 -5.70 31.58
CA GLY A 505 -29.37 -4.62 32.51
C GLY A 505 -27.97 -4.06 32.29
N THR A 506 -27.84 -2.77 32.59
CA THR A 506 -26.58 -2.04 32.63
C THR A 506 -26.20 -1.83 34.09
N VAL A 507 -25.06 -2.36 34.51
CA VAL A 507 -24.49 -2.08 35.84
C VAL A 507 -23.92 -0.67 35.82
N ASP A 508 -24.43 0.18 36.71
CA ASP A 508 -23.94 1.56 36.91
C ASP A 508 -22.62 1.52 37.66
N LYS A 509 -22.64 0.95 38.88
CA LYS A 509 -21.46 0.82 39.75
C LYS A 509 -21.68 -0.21 40.85
N TYR A 510 -20.57 -0.54 41.51
CA TYR A 510 -20.55 -1.21 42.80
C TYR A 510 -20.26 -0.19 43.91
N GLU A 511 -21.03 -0.23 44.99
CA GLU A 511 -20.79 0.57 46.21
C GLU A 511 -20.51 -0.39 47.38
N GLY A 512 -19.25 -0.78 47.53
CA GLY A 512 -18.88 -1.83 48.48
C GLY A 512 -19.42 -3.19 48.02
N ASP A 513 -20.36 -3.74 48.78
CA ASP A 513 -21.11 -4.96 48.48
C ASP A 513 -22.43 -4.71 47.70
N ALA A 514 -22.80 -3.44 47.52
CA ALA A 514 -24.01 -3.07 46.82
C ALA A 514 -23.84 -3.08 45.29
N ILE A 515 -24.90 -3.49 44.57
CA ILE A 515 -24.96 -3.45 43.11
C ILE A 515 -26.04 -2.45 42.69
N ILE A 516 -25.66 -1.49 41.85
CA ILE A 516 -26.56 -0.51 41.27
C ILE A 516 -26.66 -0.78 39.78
N ALA A 517 -27.87 -1.02 39.29
CA ALA A 517 -28.11 -1.34 37.90
C ALA A 517 -29.43 -0.73 37.39
N PHE A 518 -29.56 -0.62 36.07
CA PHE A 518 -30.79 -0.15 35.45
C PHE A 518 -31.03 -0.80 34.08
N TRP A 519 -32.28 -0.76 33.64
CA TRP A 519 -32.73 -1.23 32.34
C TRP A 519 -33.31 -0.09 31.53
N ASN A 520 -33.46 -0.33 30.22
CA ASN A 520 -33.95 0.63 29.22
C ASN A 520 -32.99 1.80 28.94
N ALA A 521 -31.71 1.68 29.27
CA ALA A 521 -30.65 2.55 28.76
C ALA A 521 -29.30 1.81 28.74
N PRO A 522 -28.41 2.10 27.77
CA PRO A 522 -28.60 3.00 26.63
C PRO A 522 -29.55 2.43 25.55
N LEU A 523 -29.75 1.11 25.55
CA LEU A 523 -30.64 0.42 24.61
C LEU A 523 -32.11 0.50 25.05
N GLY A 524 -33.01 0.67 24.09
CA GLY A 524 -34.46 0.58 24.33
C GLY A 524 -34.88 -0.85 24.61
N LEU A 525 -35.54 -1.06 25.74
CA LEU A 525 -36.09 -2.34 26.17
C LEU A 525 -37.55 -2.14 26.62
N PRO A 526 -38.54 -2.34 25.75
CA PRO A 526 -39.95 -2.08 26.07
C PRO A 526 -40.49 -2.85 27.29
N ASP A 527 -39.92 -4.01 27.59
CA ASP A 527 -40.28 -4.90 28.70
C ASP A 527 -39.36 -4.75 29.92
N HIS A 528 -38.64 -3.63 30.04
CA HIS A 528 -37.61 -3.40 31.06
C HIS A 528 -38.06 -3.68 32.51
N GLY A 529 -39.31 -3.38 32.86
CA GLY A 529 -39.88 -3.68 34.18
C GLY A 529 -39.91 -5.17 34.49
N CYS A 530 -40.39 -5.98 33.54
CA CYS A 530 -40.41 -7.43 33.65
C CYS A 530 -38.98 -7.99 33.75
N ARG A 531 -38.05 -7.51 32.91
CA ARG A 531 -36.66 -8.00 32.91
C ARG A 531 -35.92 -7.67 34.21
N ALA A 532 -36.12 -6.47 34.76
CA ALA A 532 -35.54 -6.09 36.04
C ALA A 532 -36.06 -6.97 37.19
N VAL A 533 -37.36 -7.29 37.22
CA VAL A 533 -37.93 -8.21 38.22
C VAL A 533 -37.46 -9.65 38.01
N THR A 534 -37.37 -10.13 36.76
CA THR A 534 -36.75 -11.42 36.45
C THR A 534 -35.32 -11.49 36.98
N ALA A 535 -34.51 -10.47 36.72
CA ALA A 535 -33.14 -10.40 37.21
C ALA A 535 -33.09 -10.47 38.73
N ALA A 536 -33.92 -9.71 39.44
CA ALA A 536 -33.99 -9.74 40.90
C ALA A 536 -34.33 -11.13 41.44
N LEU A 537 -35.36 -11.80 40.89
CA LEU A 537 -35.75 -13.14 41.32
C LEU A 537 -34.69 -14.19 41.00
N ARG A 538 -34.04 -14.09 39.83
CA ARG A 538 -32.92 -14.97 39.44
C ARG A 538 -31.71 -14.75 40.34
N CYS A 539 -31.37 -13.51 40.69
CA CYS A 539 -30.30 -13.18 41.64
C CYS A 539 -30.57 -13.81 43.02
N GLN A 540 -31.80 -13.71 43.53
CA GLN A 540 -32.18 -14.35 44.80
C GLN A 540 -32.05 -15.87 44.74
N ALA A 541 -32.54 -16.51 43.68
CA ALA A 541 -32.42 -17.95 43.48
C ALA A 541 -30.95 -18.38 43.39
N ARG A 542 -30.13 -17.66 42.61
CA ARG A 542 -28.71 -17.96 42.45
C ARG A 542 -27.94 -17.78 43.75
N LEU A 543 -28.21 -16.74 44.52
CA LEU A 543 -27.59 -16.58 45.83
C LEU A 543 -28.01 -17.70 46.79
N ALA A 544 -29.26 -18.17 46.72
CA ALA A 544 -29.71 -19.31 47.51
C ALA A 544 -28.97 -20.62 47.15
N GLU A 545 -28.64 -20.84 45.88
CA GLU A 545 -27.80 -21.97 45.44
C GLU A 545 -26.36 -21.88 45.95
N LEU A 546 -25.77 -20.67 45.96
CA LEU A 546 -24.40 -20.45 46.44
C LEU A 546 -24.29 -20.48 47.98
N ARG A 547 -25.39 -20.20 48.67
CA ARG A 547 -25.43 -20.02 50.13
C ARG A 547 -24.85 -21.19 50.93
N PRO A 548 -25.12 -22.48 50.65
CA PRO A 548 -24.59 -23.59 51.44
C PRO A 548 -23.06 -23.67 51.37
N ALA A 549 -22.48 -23.49 50.17
CA ALA A 549 -21.04 -23.51 49.97
C ALA A 549 -20.37 -22.32 50.65
N ILE A 550 -20.95 -21.12 50.51
CA ILE A 550 -20.46 -19.91 51.18
C ILE A 550 -20.54 -20.08 52.71
N LYS A 551 -21.66 -20.55 53.25
CA LYS A 551 -21.84 -20.80 54.68
C LYS A 551 -20.81 -21.79 55.24
N ALA A 552 -20.49 -22.85 54.49
CA ALA A 552 -19.45 -23.80 54.88
C ALA A 552 -18.05 -23.16 54.93
N ARG A 553 -17.79 -22.16 54.07
CA ARG A 553 -16.50 -21.44 53.99
C ARG A 553 -16.35 -20.35 55.05
N ILE A 554 -17.40 -19.55 55.30
CA ILE A 554 -17.30 -18.34 56.15
C ILE A 554 -18.13 -18.40 57.44
N GLY A 555 -18.85 -19.49 57.68
CA GLY A 555 -19.67 -19.70 58.88
C GLY A 555 -20.94 -18.85 58.97
N LYS A 556 -21.22 -17.99 57.99
CA LYS A 556 -22.38 -17.09 57.94
C LYS A 556 -23.17 -17.27 56.65
N GLU A 557 -24.48 -17.06 56.73
CA GLU A 557 -25.35 -17.05 55.55
C GLU A 557 -25.23 -15.73 54.81
N LEU A 558 -25.08 -15.82 53.49
CA LEU A 558 -25.10 -14.66 52.61
C LEU A 558 -26.52 -14.43 52.10
N LEU A 559 -27.05 -13.25 52.39
CA LEU A 559 -28.40 -12.81 52.04
C LEU A 559 -28.30 -11.42 51.42
N MET A 560 -29.10 -11.16 50.38
CA MET A 560 -29.15 -9.84 49.76
C MET A 560 -30.57 -9.30 49.80
N ARG A 561 -30.68 -7.99 50.01
CA ARG A 561 -31.93 -7.26 49.85
C ARG A 561 -31.88 -6.53 48.51
N ILE A 562 -33.03 -6.46 47.83
CA ILE A 562 -33.17 -5.84 46.52
C ILE A 562 -34.35 -4.88 46.56
N GLY A 563 -34.13 -3.65 46.11
CA GLY A 563 -35.15 -2.63 45.87
C GLY A 563 -35.25 -2.29 44.39
N LEU A 564 -36.47 -2.32 43.85
CA LEU A 564 -36.73 -1.89 42.48
C LEU A 564 -37.79 -0.80 42.39
N ASN A 565 -37.52 0.18 41.52
CA ASN A 565 -38.50 1.18 41.13
C ASN A 565 -38.42 1.45 39.63
N THR A 566 -39.58 1.67 39.01
CA THR A 566 -39.64 2.18 37.64
C THR A 566 -40.12 3.63 37.65
N GLY A 567 -39.37 4.50 36.98
CA GLY A 567 -39.78 5.88 36.80
C GLY A 567 -38.82 6.69 35.94
N ALA A 568 -39.16 7.97 35.73
CA ALA A 568 -38.34 8.87 34.95
C ALA A 568 -37.07 9.27 35.73
N ALA A 569 -35.91 9.08 35.11
CA ALA A 569 -34.61 9.53 35.58
C ALA A 569 -33.83 10.18 34.43
N VAL A 570 -32.76 10.91 34.75
CA VAL A 570 -31.79 11.39 33.77
C VAL A 570 -30.66 10.37 33.73
N VAL A 571 -30.36 9.83 32.55
CA VAL A 571 -29.26 8.87 32.35
C VAL A 571 -28.27 9.42 31.34
N GLY A 572 -26.98 9.27 31.62
CA GLY A 572 -25.93 9.76 30.74
C GLY A 572 -24.56 9.83 31.42
N ASN A 573 -23.62 10.48 30.74
CA ASN A 573 -22.28 10.69 31.27
C ASN A 573 -22.30 11.84 32.28
N MET A 574 -22.12 11.53 33.57
CA MET A 574 -22.12 12.49 34.67
C MET A 574 -20.76 12.53 35.37
N GLY A 575 -20.30 13.72 35.75
CA GLY A 575 -19.03 13.90 36.45
C GLY A 575 -18.29 15.15 35.98
N SER A 576 -16.97 15.18 36.17
CA SER A 576 -16.12 16.24 35.63
C SER A 576 -15.72 15.95 34.18
N TYR A 577 -15.19 16.96 33.47
CA TYR A 577 -14.62 16.77 32.13
C TYR A 577 -13.47 15.76 32.08
N THR A 578 -12.84 15.47 33.21
CA THR A 578 -11.70 14.54 33.32
C THR A 578 -12.08 13.18 33.90
N ARG A 579 -13.22 13.07 34.57
CA ARG A 579 -13.72 11.83 35.18
C ARG A 579 -15.25 11.84 35.21
N PHE A 580 -15.86 10.99 34.39
CA PHE A 580 -17.32 10.84 34.31
C PHE A 580 -17.69 9.36 34.27
N ASP A 581 -18.85 9.04 34.83
CA ASP A 581 -19.46 7.71 34.84
C ASP A 581 -20.78 7.76 34.06
N TYR A 582 -21.12 6.69 33.35
CA TYR A 582 -22.43 6.56 32.72
C TYR A 582 -23.44 6.07 33.76
N THR A 583 -24.19 7.01 34.35
CA THR A 583 -24.99 6.80 35.57
C THR A 583 -26.37 7.45 35.43
N MET A 584 -27.23 7.19 36.40
CA MET A 584 -28.60 7.69 36.48
C MET A 584 -28.81 8.63 37.68
N LEU A 585 -29.61 9.69 37.50
CA LEU A 585 -29.95 10.65 38.54
C LEU A 585 -31.45 10.94 38.54
N GLY A 586 -32.06 11.00 39.72
CA GLY A 586 -33.45 11.44 39.87
C GLY A 586 -34.13 10.89 41.11
N ASP A 587 -35.31 11.44 41.41
CA ASP A 587 -36.15 11.01 42.54
C ASP A 587 -36.51 9.52 42.46
N SER A 588 -36.74 9.00 41.25
CA SER A 588 -37.01 7.58 41.01
C SER A 588 -35.82 6.66 41.36
N VAL A 589 -34.58 7.15 41.23
CA VAL A 589 -33.36 6.41 41.61
C VAL A 589 -33.28 6.31 43.14
N ASN A 590 -33.49 7.43 43.82
CA ASN A 590 -33.50 7.47 45.28
C ASN A 590 -34.60 6.60 45.89
N LEU A 591 -35.75 6.47 45.22
CA LEU A 591 -36.81 5.56 45.69
C LEU A 591 -36.36 4.10 45.65
N ALA A 592 -35.75 3.63 44.56
CA ALA A 592 -35.25 2.25 44.47
C ALA A 592 -34.25 1.94 45.58
N ALA A 593 -33.29 2.83 45.81
CA ALA A 593 -32.31 2.72 46.89
C ALA A 593 -32.97 2.60 48.27
N ARG A 594 -34.03 3.38 48.53
CA ARG A 594 -34.78 3.28 49.80
C ARG A 594 -35.56 1.97 49.92
N LEU A 595 -36.13 1.47 48.83
CA LEU A 595 -36.88 0.22 48.85
C LEU A 595 -36.00 -1.00 49.19
N GLU A 596 -34.71 -0.95 48.83
CA GLU A 596 -33.74 -1.95 49.30
C GLU A 596 -33.73 -1.97 50.83
N GLY A 597 -33.45 -0.83 51.48
CA GLY A 597 -33.37 -0.72 52.93
C GLY A 597 -34.67 -1.11 53.65
N VAL A 598 -35.81 -0.71 53.08
CA VAL A 598 -37.16 -1.00 53.63
C VAL A 598 -37.46 -2.49 53.76
N ASN A 599 -36.81 -3.36 52.97
CA ASN A 599 -36.94 -4.82 53.14
C ASN A 599 -36.71 -5.28 54.59
N LYS A 600 -35.80 -4.62 55.34
CA LYS A 600 -35.52 -4.94 56.75
C LYS A 600 -36.74 -4.79 57.66
N GLU A 601 -37.58 -3.80 57.39
CA GLU A 601 -38.76 -3.49 58.19
C GLU A 601 -39.89 -4.53 58.02
N PHE A 602 -39.86 -5.28 56.92
CA PHE A 602 -40.84 -6.32 56.61
C PHE A 602 -40.24 -7.73 56.64
N GLY A 603 -38.93 -7.87 56.85
CA GLY A 603 -38.23 -9.16 56.78
C GLY A 603 -38.25 -9.80 55.39
N THR A 604 -38.36 -8.98 54.34
CA THR A 604 -38.35 -9.43 52.94
C THR A 604 -36.96 -9.30 52.33
N TYR A 605 -36.76 -9.83 51.11
CA TYR A 605 -35.48 -9.71 50.40
C TYR A 605 -35.62 -9.08 49.01
N THR A 606 -36.83 -8.96 48.48
CA THR A 606 -37.08 -8.26 47.21
C THR A 606 -38.32 -7.40 47.33
N MET A 607 -38.19 -6.13 46.99
CA MET A 607 -39.27 -5.16 47.08
C MET A 607 -39.36 -4.35 45.79
N ILE A 608 -40.58 -4.20 45.27
CA ILE A 608 -40.88 -3.39 44.09
C ILE A 608 -41.87 -2.27 44.46
N SER A 609 -41.72 -1.14 43.80
CA SER A 609 -42.70 -0.05 43.84
C SER A 609 -44.01 -0.40 43.12
N GLU A 610 -45.08 0.36 43.40
CA GLU A 610 -46.33 0.30 42.65
C GLU A 610 -46.14 0.57 41.14
N THR A 611 -45.23 1.46 40.76
CA THR A 611 -44.96 1.76 39.34
C THR A 611 -44.31 0.58 38.64
N THR A 612 -43.36 -0.11 39.27
CA THR A 612 -42.81 -1.37 38.74
C THR A 612 -43.89 -2.45 38.67
N ARG A 613 -44.78 -2.56 39.66
CA ARG A 613 -45.86 -3.56 39.65
C ARG A 613 -46.79 -3.40 38.44
N LYS A 614 -47.07 -2.16 38.02
CA LYS A 614 -47.90 -1.85 36.85
C LYS A 614 -47.28 -2.26 35.52
N GLU A 615 -45.96 -2.46 35.46
CA GLU A 615 -45.26 -2.91 34.25
C GLU A 615 -45.24 -4.44 34.11
N LEU A 616 -45.56 -5.19 35.17
CA LEU A 616 -45.50 -6.64 35.16
C LEU A 616 -46.67 -7.27 34.39
N THR A 617 -46.37 -8.22 33.52
CA THR A 617 -47.34 -9.03 32.76
C THR A 617 -47.80 -10.28 33.54
N GLU A 618 -48.64 -11.13 32.94
CA GLU A 618 -49.25 -12.32 33.57
C GLU A 618 -48.25 -13.36 34.14
N GLY A 619 -46.95 -13.24 33.82
CA GLY A 619 -45.89 -14.12 34.31
C GLY A 619 -45.48 -13.93 35.77
N PHE A 620 -46.05 -12.94 36.49
CA PHE A 620 -45.64 -12.59 37.85
C PHE A 620 -46.83 -12.43 38.80
N VAL A 621 -46.62 -12.83 40.06
CA VAL A 621 -47.50 -12.49 41.18
C VAL A 621 -46.75 -11.53 42.10
N ALA A 622 -47.43 -10.51 42.63
CA ALA A 622 -46.83 -9.65 43.63
C ALA A 622 -47.81 -9.41 44.78
N ARG A 623 -47.36 -9.67 46.01
CA ARG A 623 -48.15 -9.39 47.21
C ARG A 623 -47.95 -7.95 47.65
N GLU A 624 -49.03 -7.27 48.02
CA GLU A 624 -48.91 -5.95 48.66
C GLU A 624 -48.35 -6.14 50.07
N LEU A 625 -47.31 -5.39 50.42
CA LEU A 625 -46.71 -5.41 51.75
C LEU A 625 -47.23 -4.27 52.62
N GLY A 626 -47.56 -3.14 52.03
CA GLY A 626 -47.96 -1.96 52.79
C GLY A 626 -47.88 -0.66 52.01
N ARG A 627 -48.31 0.42 52.65
CA ARG A 627 -48.06 1.80 52.23
C ARG A 627 -46.95 2.37 53.10
N VAL A 628 -45.83 2.75 52.49
CA VAL A 628 -44.66 3.27 53.23
C VAL A 628 -44.45 4.75 52.94
N ALA A 629 -44.20 5.53 53.99
CA ALA A 629 -43.67 6.88 53.86
C ALA A 629 -42.16 6.82 54.11
N VAL A 630 -41.39 6.82 53.01
CA VAL A 630 -39.93 6.82 53.06
C VAL A 630 -39.40 8.21 53.42
N VAL A 631 -38.29 8.25 54.16
CA VAL A 631 -37.66 9.51 54.62
C VAL A 631 -37.39 10.43 53.43
N GLY A 632 -37.94 11.65 53.48
CA GLY A 632 -37.76 12.67 52.44
C GLY A 632 -38.81 12.67 51.32
N ARG A 633 -39.87 11.84 51.39
CA ARG A 633 -41.01 11.90 50.44
C ARG A 633 -42.33 12.05 51.21
N LYS A 634 -43.12 13.08 50.88
CA LYS A 634 -44.42 13.35 51.54
C LYS A 634 -45.54 12.41 51.07
N VAL A 635 -45.43 11.86 49.86
CA VAL A 635 -46.44 10.96 49.27
C VAL A 635 -46.07 9.51 49.61
N PRO A 636 -46.94 8.76 50.30
CA PRO A 636 -46.74 7.34 50.56
C PRO A 636 -46.67 6.54 49.27
N VAL A 637 -45.87 5.47 49.27
CA VAL A 637 -45.73 4.56 48.14
C VAL A 637 -46.24 3.19 48.56
N THR A 638 -47.10 2.60 47.75
CA THR A 638 -47.50 1.19 47.93
C THR A 638 -46.36 0.30 47.45
N ILE A 639 -45.95 -0.64 48.30
CA ILE A 639 -44.84 -1.54 48.04
C ILE A 639 -45.33 -2.98 47.92
N TYR A 640 -44.66 -3.73 47.06
CA TYR A 640 -45.00 -5.12 46.77
C TYR A 640 -43.77 -6.01 46.85
N GLU A 641 -43.98 -7.29 47.16
CA GLU A 641 -42.97 -8.33 46.99
C GLU A 641 -43.34 -9.18 45.77
N PRO A 642 -42.51 -9.20 44.72
CA PRO A 642 -42.72 -10.03 43.55
C PRO A 642 -42.30 -11.48 43.81
N MET A 643 -42.93 -12.42 43.10
CA MET A 643 -42.58 -13.83 43.11
C MET A 643 -43.06 -14.54 41.84
N TRP A 644 -42.54 -15.74 41.60
CA TRP A 644 -43.05 -16.58 40.53
C TRP A 644 -44.44 -17.12 40.87
N PRO A 645 -45.32 -17.39 39.88
CA PRO A 645 -46.65 -17.95 40.11
C PRO A 645 -46.64 -19.27 40.91
N ALA A 646 -45.61 -20.10 40.72
CA ALA A 646 -45.44 -21.33 41.48
C ALA A 646 -45.21 -21.08 42.98
N ASP A 647 -44.37 -20.10 43.33
CA ASP A 647 -44.09 -19.72 44.71
C ASP A 647 -45.31 -19.09 45.38
N ALA A 648 -46.04 -18.25 44.64
CA ALA A 648 -47.30 -17.67 45.11
C ALA A 648 -48.34 -18.74 45.42
N LYS A 649 -48.49 -19.74 44.53
CA LYS A 649 -49.42 -20.85 44.73
C LYS A 649 -49.03 -21.70 45.94
N ALA A 650 -47.74 -21.95 46.16
CA ALA A 650 -47.26 -22.69 47.33
C ALA A 650 -47.58 -21.98 48.67
N ARG A 651 -47.68 -20.64 48.64
CA ARG A 651 -47.94 -19.79 49.82
C ARG A 651 -49.34 -19.17 49.83
N GLU A 652 -50.26 -19.61 48.96
CA GLU A 652 -51.55 -18.95 48.70
C GLU A 652 -52.38 -18.69 49.97
N SER A 653 -52.42 -19.66 50.88
CA SER A 653 -53.13 -19.54 52.16
C SER A 653 -52.54 -18.45 53.07
N ILE A 654 -51.21 -18.33 53.11
CA ILE A 654 -50.48 -17.31 53.87
C ILE A 654 -50.70 -15.94 53.24
N LEU A 655 -50.57 -15.84 51.91
CA LEU A 655 -50.73 -14.58 51.17
C LEU A 655 -52.14 -14.01 51.32
N THR A 656 -53.16 -14.86 51.23
CA THR A 656 -54.57 -14.48 51.38
C THR A 656 -54.86 -13.98 52.80
N ARG A 657 -54.33 -14.67 53.82
CA ARG A 657 -54.47 -14.25 55.23
C ARG A 657 -53.73 -12.95 55.50
N PHE A 658 -52.50 -12.79 54.99
CA PHE A 658 -51.75 -11.55 55.12
C PHE A 658 -52.52 -10.37 54.50
N ALA A 659 -53.06 -10.54 53.29
CA ALA A 659 -53.87 -9.51 52.63
C ALA A 659 -55.14 -9.14 53.44
N ALA A 660 -55.77 -10.11 54.12
CA ALA A 660 -56.88 -9.84 55.02
C ALA A 660 -56.44 -9.03 56.26
N GLY A 661 -55.31 -9.39 56.88
CA GLY A 661 -54.73 -8.65 58.00
C GLY A 661 -54.37 -7.22 57.62
N LEU A 662 -53.82 -7.02 56.43
CA LEU A 662 -53.47 -5.70 55.90
C LEU A 662 -54.72 -4.82 55.69
N LYS A 663 -55.85 -5.41 55.26
CA LYS A 663 -57.13 -4.68 55.16
C LYS A 663 -57.63 -4.18 56.52
N TYR A 664 -57.58 -5.01 57.56
CA TYR A 664 -57.92 -4.57 58.91
C TYR A 664 -56.96 -3.49 59.42
N TYR A 665 -55.66 -3.64 59.14
CA TYR A 665 -54.65 -2.65 59.50
C TYR A 665 -54.93 -1.29 58.84
N TYR A 666 -55.27 -1.26 57.56
CA TYR A 666 -55.64 -0.03 56.86
C TYR A 666 -56.95 0.58 57.36
N ALA A 667 -57.91 -0.25 57.79
CA ALA A 667 -59.17 0.21 58.38
C ALA A 667 -59.03 0.75 59.82
N GLY A 668 -57.85 0.60 60.44
CA GLY A 668 -57.61 1.00 61.84
C GLY A 668 -58.08 -0.02 62.87
N ASP A 669 -58.52 -1.21 62.45
CA ASP A 669 -58.92 -2.31 63.33
C ASP A 669 -57.68 -3.13 63.74
N ILE A 670 -56.90 -2.56 64.66
CA ILE A 670 -55.64 -3.15 65.14
C ILE A 670 -55.86 -4.50 65.84
N PRO A 671 -56.91 -4.71 66.67
CA PRO A 671 -57.16 -6.02 67.27
C PRO A 671 -57.35 -7.13 66.23
N SER A 672 -58.21 -6.93 65.22
CA SER A 672 -58.44 -7.94 64.17
C SER A 672 -57.21 -8.10 63.27
N ALA A 673 -56.48 -7.02 62.97
CA ALA A 673 -55.22 -7.12 62.24
C ALA A 673 -54.19 -7.97 63.01
N ALA A 674 -54.01 -7.72 64.31
CA ALA A 674 -53.07 -8.45 65.17
C ALA A 674 -53.42 -9.94 65.27
N GLU A 675 -54.71 -10.29 65.38
CA GLU A 675 -55.16 -11.69 65.40
C GLU A 675 -54.81 -12.42 64.09
N VAL A 676 -55.12 -11.79 62.94
CA VAL A 676 -54.83 -12.38 61.62
C VAL A 676 -53.33 -12.53 61.41
N PHE A 677 -52.53 -11.52 61.77
CA PHE A 677 -51.06 -11.60 61.66
C PHE A 677 -50.46 -12.64 62.61
N ALA A 678 -50.96 -12.76 63.85
CA ALA A 678 -50.49 -13.76 64.81
C ALA A 678 -50.67 -15.20 64.29
N ALA A 679 -51.76 -15.48 63.56
CA ALA A 679 -52.03 -16.80 63.02
C ALA A 679 -51.00 -17.28 61.97
N ILE A 680 -50.25 -16.35 61.35
CA ILE A 680 -49.25 -16.65 60.31
C ILE A 680 -47.84 -16.13 60.64
N ALA A 681 -47.64 -15.47 61.79
CA ALA A 681 -46.37 -14.83 62.16
C ALA A 681 -45.16 -15.79 62.18
N ASN A 682 -45.37 -17.08 62.50
CA ASN A 682 -44.29 -18.08 62.51
C ASN A 682 -43.93 -18.61 61.11
N GLN A 683 -44.74 -18.31 60.09
CA GLN A 683 -44.58 -18.80 58.71
C GLN A 683 -44.29 -17.67 57.72
N ASP A 684 -44.46 -16.41 58.13
CA ASP A 684 -44.31 -15.23 57.28
C ASP A 684 -43.69 -14.06 58.04
N ALA A 685 -42.51 -13.62 57.59
CA ALA A 685 -41.79 -12.53 58.23
C ALA A 685 -42.57 -11.20 58.22
N PRO A 686 -43.19 -10.76 57.10
CA PRO A 686 -44.04 -9.57 57.11
C PRO A 686 -45.15 -9.62 58.16
N ALA A 687 -45.84 -10.77 58.30
CA ALA A 687 -46.87 -10.90 59.33
C ALA A 687 -46.31 -10.74 60.75
N SER A 688 -45.15 -11.32 61.05
CA SER A 688 -44.48 -11.16 62.34
C SER A 688 -44.12 -9.69 62.65
N HIS A 689 -43.62 -8.97 61.64
CA HIS A 689 -43.30 -7.55 61.75
C HIS A 689 -44.56 -6.70 61.95
N TYR A 690 -45.63 -6.97 61.21
CA TYR A 690 -46.91 -6.30 61.41
C TYR A 690 -47.54 -6.60 62.77
N LEU A 691 -47.43 -7.83 63.29
CA LEU A 691 -47.90 -8.17 64.63
C LEU A 691 -47.16 -7.34 65.70
N THR A 692 -45.85 -7.21 65.55
CA THR A 692 -45.02 -6.37 66.44
C THR A 692 -45.42 -4.90 66.31
N LYS A 693 -45.70 -4.43 65.09
CA LYS A 693 -46.19 -3.07 64.86
C LYS A 693 -47.54 -2.83 65.52
N CYS A 694 -48.50 -3.73 65.34
CA CYS A 694 -49.82 -3.65 65.97
C CYS A 694 -49.70 -3.55 67.50
N ARG A 695 -48.79 -4.30 68.12
CA ARG A 695 -48.53 -4.26 69.57
C ARG A 695 -47.83 -2.98 70.07
N SER A 696 -47.17 -2.24 69.18
CA SER A 696 -46.46 -1.00 69.52
C SER A 696 -47.25 0.28 69.23
N LEU A 697 -48.44 0.17 68.62
CA LEU A 697 -49.33 1.30 68.39
C LEU A 697 -50.05 1.71 69.70
N PRO A 698 -50.31 3.00 69.91
CA PRO A 698 -51.09 3.48 71.04
C PRO A 698 -52.56 3.02 70.96
N GLU A 699 -53.25 2.93 72.11
CA GLU A 699 -54.67 2.52 72.18
C GLU A 699 -55.61 3.44 71.37
N SER A 700 -55.22 4.69 71.11
CA SER A 700 -55.96 5.60 70.24
C SER A 700 -55.14 5.98 69.01
N LEU A 701 -55.67 5.69 67.82
CA LEU A 701 -55.06 6.06 66.54
C LEU A 701 -55.40 7.50 66.14
N PRO A 702 -54.56 8.16 65.33
CA PRO A 702 -54.86 9.45 64.73
C PRO A 702 -56.16 9.43 63.90
N ALA A 703 -56.91 10.54 63.90
CA ALA A 703 -58.15 10.68 63.13
C ALA A 703 -57.95 10.56 61.60
N ASP A 704 -56.72 10.75 61.12
CA ASP A 704 -56.30 10.64 59.73
C ASP A 704 -55.53 9.33 59.46
N TRP A 705 -55.78 8.26 60.21
CA TRP A 705 -55.15 6.96 60.00
C TRP A 705 -55.33 6.45 58.56
N GLN A 706 -54.22 6.26 57.86
CA GLN A 706 -54.18 5.73 56.50
C GLN A 706 -53.41 4.41 56.40
N GLY A 707 -53.02 3.82 57.55
CA GLY A 707 -52.21 2.62 57.60
C GLY A 707 -50.81 2.79 57.00
N ILE A 708 -50.27 4.01 57.04
CA ILE A 708 -48.96 4.33 56.47
C ILE A 708 -47.87 3.92 57.46
N TRP A 709 -46.95 3.09 57.00
CA TRP A 709 -45.73 2.75 57.72
C TRP A 709 -44.71 3.87 57.55
N ILE A 710 -44.55 4.70 58.59
CA ILE A 710 -43.60 5.81 58.61
C ILE A 710 -42.22 5.28 58.98
N MET A 711 -41.23 5.51 58.10
CA MET A 711 -39.84 5.15 58.35
C MET A 711 -39.15 6.22 59.21
N THR A 712 -38.65 5.83 60.38
CA THR A 712 -37.97 6.74 61.32
C THR A 712 -36.46 6.77 61.16
N SER A 713 -35.88 5.79 60.44
CA SER A 713 -34.47 5.76 60.03
C SER A 713 -34.37 5.59 58.52
N LYS A 714 -33.22 6.02 57.98
CA LYS A 714 -32.87 5.77 56.57
C LYS A 714 -32.60 4.31 56.31
#